data_AF-A0A942HJ20-F1
#
_entry.id   AF-A0A942HJ20-F1
#
_cell.length_a   1.000
_cell.length_b   1.000
_cell.length_c   1.000
_cell.angle_alpha   90.00
_cell.angle_beta   90.00
_cell.angle_gamma   90.00
#
_symmetry.space_group_name_H-M   'P 1'
#
loop_
_entity.id
_entity.type
_entity.pdbx_description
1 polymer ?
#
loop_
_entity_poly.entity_id
_entity_poly.type
_entity_poly.pdbx_seq_one_letter_code
_entity_poly.pdbx_strand_id
1 'polypeptide(L)'
;MIRSKRAMGFLWVALTLVFHAWPMVPVAKGQGTRKDDIVFNSRGVPLAGATVRVCAMPASGQPCAPLALIYSDPGLTQALANPTTSDGLGNYFFYAAPGKYEIEISGPGIATKQLPNVILPSDPSSPTFSSLSTTGTINAFSLNLTGNLTVNGSTTVLGNLASGTLNLSNQASPPGAASTGTVNLYTKTDKRLYYKDDTGAEIGPIANTSGAQTNVTNTFTATQNFDADTFSKGPNPYFDLMRYGGYVGNILSPQTMTCSIAASSASLSCASNPDFANGQGVVVNLAGLTPSGRNASFPSVPAVGTVTPVGVLNGSTTYNYKIVLEDYFGGLTAAGAQGSSTTGAATLGTNTVALTGVVRSGGLDTFTCATNCNVGVNSQVQISGFTNGTISNVNGTVVVNTTPTSTTFTVFANGLADYTESASATLSVKACNDVIPAGTLTQESVILRSWIYRGGVLVGVSPGQDPYFRDCGQGVNGQPSYVPTSAPGSAQAGYLATTISSGGGTTSLTLANAAGTTATSQTVLHDNSSALKAAVTAALLAHGGVVRIPVIAAGGFNTFPFNSTVDLTSIPNPTDSHIRIELANVFFNQPLVISGFTELQGIPQTETSFSYTPLGSFGGVAHPLVLANGNTHGGVHIRRIKFSANATGQSSIVMDQVVGSGGEVGFILEDNAYSGTFASAVVVKGGFDFWFTRGVCGSGGTWDSPPCLRFTNASTYLNTATQSPGRIYIEKTAFSGGTSVQIDNIPNLNSTGGGNIFMTGTLHESNAGPVLRMAIGAGQATCCVKLFAQEVADQANGLHQPILELTGTQPSQIIVENAKGPGPNPTILGGGAAGPVCINNVFVLGCGQSPSYNISGSNTSLDGGVLGAVNGGSMGYLMPTPAAPASCVVSSGGSVPVGTINYFIVATDRSPISFSPFAGMTLLGPSCSVSTTGGNQTVTVTRPALPPGAVGWLVWRGGAEAQMPASCGTPIPASTTTFIDTFSFGCGASAPSTNTAFVSGINSQGINTGLMTINGEGLTAAPRAEQNVFLPGALTATWTGATWTLDRALTITRIQVQAKTAPSGCTTNAVVRLTDGTTPVNVTVSAAANDSGAIAQNYAAGASITLSVQTAATGCTTSPADANVVVQYRMQ
;
A
#
# COMPACT_ATOMS: atom_id res chain seq x y z
N MET A 1 -60.32 46.73 -35.17
CA MET A 1 -60.85 47.65 -36.21
C MET A 1 -59.87 47.62 -37.38
N ILE A 2 -60.08 46.84 -38.45
CA ILE A 2 -61.13 46.86 -39.49
C ILE A 2 -60.74 47.76 -40.67
N ARG A 3 -60.69 47.12 -41.87
CA ARG A 3 -60.80 47.65 -43.25
C ARG A 3 -59.55 48.30 -43.87
N SER A 4 -59.21 48.12 -45.14
CA SER A 4 -59.92 47.47 -46.25
C SER A 4 -58.93 47.10 -47.35
N LYS A 5 -59.01 45.85 -47.82
CA LYS A 5 -58.51 45.42 -49.13
C LYS A 5 -59.39 46.01 -50.25
N ARG A 6 -58.85 45.98 -51.47
CA ARG A 6 -59.54 46.01 -52.79
C ARG A 6 -59.95 47.38 -53.34
N ALA A 7 -59.32 47.77 -54.44
CA ALA A 7 -60.00 47.98 -55.73
C ALA A 7 -58.99 48.21 -56.85
N MET A 8 -58.36 47.12 -57.30
CA MET A 8 -57.91 47.01 -58.68
C MET A 8 -59.17 46.92 -59.54
N GLY A 9 -59.23 47.70 -60.62
CA GLY A 9 -60.32 47.64 -61.59
C GLY A 9 -61.45 48.61 -61.29
N PHE A 10 -61.24 49.89 -61.55
CA PHE A 10 -62.02 50.55 -62.59
C PHE A 10 -61.12 51.64 -63.19
N LEU A 11 -60.31 51.28 -64.18
CA LEU A 11 -60.74 51.43 -65.57
C LEU A 11 -60.39 52.84 -66.06
N TRP A 12 -59.12 53.02 -66.44
CA TRP A 12 -58.69 53.16 -67.85
C TRP A 12 -59.41 54.13 -68.80
N VAL A 13 -60.41 54.89 -68.38
CA VAL A 13 -61.22 55.69 -69.32
C VAL A 13 -61.33 57.15 -68.90
N ALA A 14 -61.03 57.49 -67.65
CA ALA A 14 -60.93 58.88 -67.25
C ALA A 14 -59.50 59.38 -67.46
N LEU A 15 -59.33 60.01 -68.61
CA LEU A 15 -58.79 61.37 -68.63
C LEU A 15 -57.35 61.57 -69.08
N THR A 16 -57.08 61.01 -70.25
CA THR A 16 -56.78 61.75 -71.50
C THR A 16 -57.28 63.22 -71.65
N LEU A 17 -57.70 63.97 -70.61
CA LEU A 17 -58.29 65.32 -70.72
C LEU A 17 -57.53 66.41 -69.94
N VAL A 18 -56.29 66.19 -69.52
CA VAL A 18 -55.37 67.28 -69.13
C VAL A 18 -54.11 67.26 -70.00
N PHE A 19 -54.37 67.19 -71.29
CA PHE A 19 -53.77 68.09 -72.25
C PHE A 19 -53.98 69.56 -71.78
N HIS A 20 -53.05 70.45 -72.10
CA HIS A 20 -53.17 71.93 -72.06
C HIS A 20 -52.75 72.70 -70.80
N ALA A 21 -51.44 72.77 -70.52
CA ALA A 21 -50.79 74.07 -70.25
C ALA A 21 -49.27 73.91 -70.06
N TRP A 22 -48.47 74.10 -71.12
CA TRP A 22 -47.49 75.21 -71.18
C TRP A 22 -46.60 75.18 -72.44
N PRO A 23 -46.19 76.36 -72.96
CA PRO A 23 -45.63 76.54 -74.30
C PRO A 23 -44.11 76.30 -74.39
N MET A 24 -43.67 75.93 -75.60
CA MET A 24 -42.30 75.61 -76.02
C MET A 24 -41.50 76.83 -76.51
N VAL A 25 -40.18 76.72 -76.40
CA VAL A 25 -39.07 77.62 -76.83
C VAL A 25 -38.25 76.87 -77.92
N PRO A 26 -37.52 77.54 -78.84
CA PRO A 26 -37.42 77.19 -80.27
C PRO A 26 -36.48 76.03 -80.65
N VAL A 27 -36.73 75.46 -81.84
CA VAL A 27 -36.09 74.26 -82.39
C VAL A 27 -34.78 74.57 -83.15
N ALA A 28 -33.77 73.74 -82.91
CA ALA A 28 -32.45 73.73 -83.53
C ALA A 28 -32.47 73.28 -85.02
N LYS A 29 -31.58 73.85 -85.85
CA LYS A 29 -31.38 73.45 -87.25
C LYS A 29 -30.34 72.32 -87.35
N GLY A 30 -30.61 71.26 -88.13
CA GLY A 30 -29.73 70.10 -88.31
C GLY A 30 -28.61 70.28 -89.35
N GLN A 31 -27.56 69.47 -89.28
CA GLN A 31 -26.43 69.42 -90.22
C GLN A 31 -26.76 68.52 -91.44
N GLY A 32 -26.26 68.89 -92.62
CA GLY A 32 -26.52 68.27 -93.90
C GLY A 32 -25.43 67.31 -94.37
N THR A 33 -25.84 66.24 -95.04
CA THR A 33 -24.97 65.25 -95.68
C THR A 33 -24.84 65.53 -97.18
N ARG A 34 -23.62 65.43 -97.71
CA ARG A 34 -23.30 65.69 -99.12
C ARG A 34 -23.60 64.47 -100.00
N LYS A 35 -24.15 64.70 -101.19
CA LYS A 35 -24.20 63.75 -102.30
C LYS A 35 -23.50 64.34 -103.51
N ASP A 36 -22.53 63.61 -104.04
CA ASP A 36 -21.87 63.90 -105.31
C ASP A 36 -22.07 62.72 -106.26
N ASP A 37 -22.25 62.99 -107.56
CA ASP A 37 -22.28 61.98 -108.61
C ASP A 37 -22.06 62.58 -110.01
N ILE A 38 -21.95 61.71 -111.03
CA ILE A 38 -21.77 62.09 -112.44
C ILE A 38 -22.87 61.47 -113.29
N VAL A 39 -23.47 62.26 -114.18
CA VAL A 39 -24.46 61.79 -115.15
C VAL A 39 -23.77 61.26 -116.41
N PHE A 40 -24.02 60.00 -116.77
CA PHE A 40 -23.53 59.38 -118.01
C PHE A 40 -24.68 59.08 -118.98
N ASN A 41 -24.44 59.25 -120.29
CA ASN A 41 -25.37 58.81 -121.33
C ASN A 41 -25.31 57.29 -121.58
N SER A 42 -26.13 56.77 -122.48
CA SER A 42 -26.20 55.32 -122.79
C SER A 42 -24.91 54.70 -123.35
N ARG A 43 -23.89 55.52 -123.66
CA ARG A 43 -22.56 55.08 -124.10
C ARG A 43 -21.48 55.23 -123.02
N GLY A 44 -21.84 55.65 -121.79
CA GLY A 44 -20.91 55.82 -120.68
C GLY A 44 -20.07 57.11 -120.74
N VAL A 45 -20.44 58.09 -121.58
CA VAL A 45 -19.77 59.40 -121.64
C VAL A 45 -20.52 60.40 -120.74
N PRO A 46 -19.82 61.24 -119.94
CA PRO A 46 -20.47 62.24 -119.10
C PRO A 46 -21.34 63.19 -119.93
N LEU A 47 -22.55 63.47 -119.43
CA LEU A 47 -23.56 64.27 -120.13
C LEU A 47 -23.72 65.64 -119.46
N ALA A 48 -23.24 66.67 -120.16
CA ALA A 48 -23.35 68.05 -119.71
C ALA A 48 -24.78 68.60 -119.80
N GLY A 49 -25.21 69.41 -118.83
CA GLY A 49 -26.50 70.10 -118.83
C GLY A 49 -27.72 69.20 -118.61
N ALA A 50 -27.54 67.97 -118.12
CA ALA A 50 -28.63 67.09 -117.74
C ALA A 50 -29.35 67.63 -116.49
N THR A 51 -30.69 67.55 -116.45
CA THR A 51 -31.49 68.02 -115.31
C THR A 51 -31.53 66.97 -114.22
N VAL A 52 -31.14 67.34 -113.00
CA VAL A 52 -31.12 66.51 -111.79
C VAL A 52 -32.17 67.03 -110.81
N ARG A 53 -33.19 66.21 -110.54
CA ARG A 53 -34.29 66.49 -109.63
C ARG A 53 -34.20 65.57 -108.41
N VAL A 54 -34.32 66.13 -107.20
CA VAL A 54 -34.24 65.37 -105.94
C VAL A 54 -35.57 65.41 -105.20
N CYS A 55 -36.09 64.27 -104.79
CA CYS A 55 -37.40 64.13 -104.17
C CYS A 55 -37.29 63.45 -102.81
N ALA A 56 -38.08 63.89 -101.84
CA ALA A 56 -38.12 63.29 -100.51
C ALA A 56 -38.99 62.03 -100.52
N MET A 57 -38.52 60.93 -99.92
CA MET A 57 -39.32 59.71 -99.84
C MET A 57 -40.47 59.85 -98.83
N PRO A 58 -41.65 59.30 -99.10
CA PRO A 58 -41.99 58.50 -100.29
C PRO A 58 -42.27 59.38 -101.53
N ALA A 59 -41.45 59.26 -102.57
CA ALA A 59 -41.59 59.97 -103.83
C ALA A 59 -42.36 59.10 -104.85
N SER A 60 -43.09 59.75 -105.78
CA SER A 60 -43.84 59.07 -106.86
C SER A 60 -44.01 59.95 -108.10
N GLY A 61 -44.29 59.33 -109.26
CA GLY A 61 -44.52 60.00 -110.55
C GLY A 61 -43.24 60.29 -111.34
N GLN A 62 -43.34 60.65 -112.64
CA GLN A 62 -42.20 61.06 -113.50
C GLN A 62 -42.60 62.34 -114.26
N PRO A 63 -42.17 63.55 -113.83
CA PRO A 63 -41.07 63.79 -112.90
C PRO A 63 -41.41 63.58 -111.41
N CYS A 64 -40.48 63.05 -110.61
CA CYS A 64 -40.71 62.68 -109.20
C CYS A 64 -41.19 63.86 -108.31
N ALA A 65 -42.02 63.58 -107.30
CA ALA A 65 -42.51 64.54 -106.30
C ALA A 65 -42.82 63.87 -104.94
N PRO A 66 -42.78 64.60 -103.80
CA PRO A 66 -42.49 66.03 -103.64
C PRO A 66 -40.99 66.36 -103.68
N LEU A 67 -40.66 67.58 -104.12
CA LEU A 67 -39.27 68.06 -104.17
C LEU A 67 -38.66 68.13 -102.76
N ALA A 68 -37.42 67.63 -102.64
CA ALA A 68 -36.62 67.83 -101.44
C ALA A 68 -35.98 69.23 -101.44
N LEU A 69 -35.81 69.80 -100.25
CA LEU A 69 -34.93 70.95 -100.06
C LEU A 69 -33.48 70.45 -100.15
N ILE A 70 -32.73 71.04 -101.07
CA ILE A 70 -31.30 70.77 -101.27
C ILE A 70 -30.51 72.06 -101.13
N TYR A 71 -29.23 71.94 -100.79
CA TYR A 71 -28.38 73.06 -100.38
C TYR A 71 -26.99 72.95 -101.01
N SER A 72 -26.28 74.08 -101.12
CA SER A 72 -24.90 74.12 -101.60
C SER A 72 -23.87 73.93 -100.48
N ASP A 73 -24.27 74.01 -99.21
CA ASP A 73 -23.42 73.93 -98.03
C ASP A 73 -23.86 72.83 -97.02
N PRO A 74 -22.93 72.26 -96.22
CA PRO A 74 -23.26 71.25 -95.21
C PRO A 74 -24.07 71.78 -94.03
N GLY A 75 -24.21 73.10 -93.85
CA GLY A 75 -25.04 73.67 -92.79
C GLY A 75 -26.54 73.67 -93.10
N LEU A 76 -26.94 73.25 -94.32
CA LEU A 76 -28.31 73.37 -94.83
C LEU A 76 -28.83 74.82 -94.78
N THR A 77 -27.95 75.78 -95.07
CA THR A 77 -28.25 77.22 -94.90
C THR A 77 -28.46 77.96 -96.22
N GLN A 78 -27.82 77.54 -97.30
CA GLN A 78 -27.93 78.12 -98.62
C GLN A 78 -28.69 77.18 -99.56
N ALA A 79 -29.99 77.44 -99.72
CA ALA A 79 -30.85 76.61 -100.55
C ALA A 79 -30.38 76.66 -102.02
N LEU A 80 -30.25 75.48 -102.63
CA LEU A 80 -29.91 75.29 -104.02
C LEU A 80 -31.19 74.97 -104.81
N ALA A 81 -31.30 75.49 -106.03
CA ALA A 81 -32.47 75.27 -106.87
C ALA A 81 -32.67 73.76 -107.19
N ASN A 82 -33.92 73.29 -107.16
CA ASN A 82 -34.28 71.90 -107.45
C ASN A 82 -35.49 71.88 -108.39
N PRO A 83 -35.39 71.40 -109.64
CA PRO A 83 -34.23 70.70 -110.22
C PRO A 83 -32.99 71.59 -110.43
N THR A 84 -31.81 70.98 -110.36
CA THR A 84 -30.51 71.57 -110.75
C THR A 84 -29.99 70.93 -112.03
N THR A 85 -28.87 71.39 -112.58
CA THR A 85 -28.27 70.84 -113.82
C THR A 85 -26.85 70.33 -113.60
N SER A 86 -26.45 69.29 -114.33
CA SER A 86 -25.06 68.86 -114.38
C SER A 86 -24.17 69.90 -115.08
N ASP A 87 -22.92 69.99 -114.64
CA ASP A 87 -21.94 70.92 -115.21
C ASP A 87 -21.46 70.53 -116.63
N GLY A 88 -20.51 71.29 -117.20
CA GLY A 88 -19.94 71.04 -118.53
C GLY A 88 -19.23 69.68 -118.69
N LEU A 89 -19.02 68.94 -117.60
CA LEU A 89 -18.41 67.62 -117.55
C LEU A 89 -19.36 66.56 -116.98
N GLY A 90 -20.64 66.89 -116.78
CA GLY A 90 -21.68 65.97 -116.32
C GLY A 90 -21.75 65.73 -114.81
N ASN A 91 -20.96 66.44 -113.99
CA ASN A 91 -21.01 66.29 -112.53
C ASN A 91 -22.18 67.03 -111.90
N TYR A 92 -22.67 66.55 -110.76
CA TYR A 92 -23.57 67.29 -109.89
C TYR A 92 -23.31 66.97 -108.42
N PHE A 93 -23.65 67.92 -107.53
CA PHE A 93 -23.68 67.67 -106.10
C PHE A 93 -24.73 68.51 -105.38
N PHE A 94 -25.12 68.07 -104.19
CA PHE A 94 -25.95 68.82 -103.26
C PHE A 94 -25.80 68.31 -101.82
N TYR A 95 -26.23 69.13 -100.86
CA TYR A 95 -26.41 68.72 -99.46
C TYR A 95 -27.90 68.62 -99.12
N ALA A 96 -28.27 67.62 -98.31
CA ALA A 96 -29.61 67.46 -97.75
C ALA A 96 -29.50 66.82 -96.35
N ALA A 97 -30.57 66.88 -95.55
CA ALA A 97 -30.58 66.22 -94.24
C ALA A 97 -30.39 64.68 -94.37
N PRO A 98 -29.84 63.98 -93.36
CA PRO A 98 -29.79 62.53 -93.38
C PRO A 98 -31.17 61.91 -93.58
N GLY A 99 -31.30 61.00 -94.55
CA GLY A 99 -32.61 60.50 -94.95
C GLY A 99 -32.58 59.66 -96.22
N LYS A 100 -33.77 59.25 -96.68
CA LYS A 100 -33.96 58.52 -97.94
C LYS A 100 -34.58 59.44 -98.99
N TYR A 101 -33.99 59.45 -100.17
CA TYR A 101 -34.39 60.31 -101.28
C TYR A 101 -34.55 59.49 -102.56
N GLU A 102 -35.26 60.07 -103.52
CA GLU A 102 -35.27 59.64 -104.91
C GLU A 102 -34.61 60.71 -105.77
N ILE A 103 -33.71 60.31 -106.68
CA ILE A 103 -33.06 61.23 -107.62
C ILE A 103 -33.50 60.87 -109.03
N GLU A 104 -34.07 61.83 -109.74
CA GLU A 104 -34.45 61.69 -111.14
C GLU A 104 -33.52 62.51 -112.04
N ILE A 105 -33.05 61.90 -113.11
CA ILE A 105 -32.17 62.53 -114.10
C ILE A 105 -32.84 62.48 -115.47
N SER A 106 -32.98 63.63 -116.14
CA SER A 106 -33.61 63.77 -117.45
C SER A 106 -32.88 64.78 -118.36
N GLY A 107 -33.03 64.64 -119.68
CA GLY A 107 -32.47 65.58 -120.66
C GLY A 107 -32.26 64.97 -122.05
N PRO A 108 -31.90 65.77 -123.08
CA PRO A 108 -31.60 65.25 -124.41
C PRO A 108 -30.42 64.27 -124.39
N GLY A 109 -30.55 63.12 -125.05
CA GLY A 109 -29.48 62.10 -125.12
C GLY A 109 -29.41 61.13 -123.94
N ILE A 110 -30.34 61.20 -122.99
CA ILE A 110 -30.54 60.20 -121.94
C ILE A 110 -32.03 59.87 -121.79
N ALA A 111 -32.37 58.59 -121.58
CA ALA A 111 -33.71 58.23 -121.17
C ALA A 111 -33.88 58.57 -119.69
N THR A 112 -34.98 59.22 -119.30
CA THR A 112 -35.18 59.65 -117.91
C THR A 112 -35.06 58.47 -116.95
N LYS A 113 -34.20 58.61 -115.94
CA LYS A 113 -33.88 57.57 -114.97
C LYS A 113 -34.17 58.05 -113.56
N GLN A 114 -34.95 57.27 -112.80
CA GLN A 114 -35.18 57.48 -111.38
C GLN A 114 -34.35 56.50 -110.55
N LEU A 115 -33.72 57.02 -109.51
CA LEU A 115 -32.91 56.28 -108.56
C LEU A 115 -33.61 56.34 -107.19
N PRO A 116 -34.47 55.36 -106.88
CA PRO A 116 -35.17 55.34 -105.59
C PRO A 116 -34.25 54.91 -104.45
N ASN A 117 -34.58 55.32 -103.23
CA ASN A 117 -33.91 54.92 -101.99
C ASN A 117 -32.41 55.30 -101.91
N VAL A 118 -32.02 56.45 -102.47
CA VAL A 118 -30.69 57.02 -102.22
C VAL A 118 -30.63 57.46 -100.76
N ILE A 119 -29.80 56.78 -99.96
CA ILE A 119 -29.66 57.03 -98.52
C ILE A 119 -28.50 57.99 -98.28
N LEU A 120 -28.75 59.07 -97.55
CA LEU A 120 -27.71 59.94 -96.99
C LEU A 120 -27.57 59.64 -95.49
N PRO A 121 -26.44 59.09 -95.02
CA PRO A 121 -26.24 58.72 -93.61
C PRO A 121 -25.94 59.95 -92.73
N SER A 122 -26.05 59.78 -91.41
CA SER A 122 -25.56 60.73 -90.40
C SER A 122 -24.03 60.74 -90.37
N ASP A 123 -23.41 61.88 -90.05
CA ASP A 123 -21.96 62.03 -89.88
C ASP A 123 -21.39 61.01 -88.84
N PRO A 124 -20.43 60.15 -89.20
CA PRO A 124 -19.92 59.09 -88.33
C PRO A 124 -18.96 59.56 -87.22
N SER A 125 -18.71 60.86 -87.05
CA SER A 125 -17.79 61.37 -86.02
C SER A 125 -18.30 61.26 -84.57
N SER A 126 -19.53 60.79 -84.31
CA SER A 126 -20.04 60.50 -82.95
C SER A 126 -21.27 59.54 -82.91
N PRO A 127 -21.11 58.21 -83.05
CA PRO A 127 -22.24 57.28 -82.97
C PRO A 127 -22.59 56.88 -81.52
N THR A 128 -23.88 56.91 -81.17
CA THR A 128 -24.44 56.31 -79.94
C THR A 128 -25.25 55.06 -80.30
N PHE A 129 -24.99 53.92 -79.66
CA PHE A 129 -25.73 52.66 -79.86
C PHE A 129 -26.61 52.33 -78.65
N SER A 130 -27.86 51.88 -78.88
CA SER A 130 -28.81 51.51 -77.81
C SER A 130 -28.80 50.03 -77.43
N SER A 131 -28.27 49.14 -78.28
CA SER A 131 -27.97 47.75 -77.93
C SER A 131 -26.83 47.20 -78.80
N LEU A 132 -25.99 46.35 -78.22
CA LEU A 132 -24.88 45.67 -78.89
C LEU A 132 -24.98 44.16 -78.64
N SER A 133 -25.19 43.38 -79.70
CA SER A 133 -25.24 41.91 -79.65
C SER A 133 -24.13 41.37 -80.54
N THR A 134 -23.19 40.59 -79.97
CA THR A 134 -22.08 39.98 -80.70
C THR A 134 -22.11 38.47 -80.51
N THR A 135 -21.78 37.72 -81.55
CA THR A 135 -21.67 36.24 -81.51
C THR A 135 -20.25 35.76 -81.20
N GLY A 136 -19.29 36.67 -81.03
CA GLY A 136 -17.92 36.41 -80.60
C GLY A 136 -17.55 37.14 -79.30
N THR A 137 -16.38 36.81 -78.75
CA THR A 137 -15.83 37.41 -77.53
C THR A 137 -15.65 38.93 -77.67
N ILE A 138 -16.14 39.68 -76.68
CA ILE A 138 -15.91 41.13 -76.58
C ILE A 138 -14.53 41.35 -75.94
N ASN A 139 -13.54 41.70 -76.74
CA ASN A 139 -12.22 42.11 -76.25
C ASN A 139 -12.11 43.64 -76.26
N ALA A 140 -12.51 44.28 -75.16
CA ALA A 140 -12.33 45.71 -74.93
C ALA A 140 -11.31 45.93 -73.80
N PHE A 141 -10.35 46.83 -73.99
CA PHE A 141 -9.35 47.16 -72.95
C PHE A 141 -9.99 47.87 -71.73
N SER A 142 -11.19 48.43 -71.88
CA SER A 142 -12.05 48.85 -70.77
C SER A 142 -13.52 48.84 -71.18
N LEU A 143 -14.37 48.12 -70.42
CA LEU A 143 -15.82 48.19 -70.53
C LEU A 143 -16.38 48.93 -69.31
N ASN A 144 -16.80 50.18 -69.48
CA ASN A 144 -17.46 50.96 -68.42
C ASN A 144 -18.99 50.85 -68.57
N LEU A 145 -19.61 50.09 -67.68
CA LEU A 145 -21.06 49.93 -67.58
C LEU A 145 -21.57 50.83 -66.45
N THR A 146 -22.50 51.72 -66.73
CA THR A 146 -23.14 52.57 -65.69
C THR A 146 -24.29 51.87 -64.97
N GLY A 147 -24.56 50.60 -65.28
CA GLY A 147 -25.61 49.77 -64.69
C GLY A 147 -25.11 48.37 -64.34
N ASN A 148 -25.99 47.56 -63.72
CA ASN A 148 -25.63 46.23 -63.23
C ASN A 148 -25.20 45.29 -64.36
N LEU A 149 -24.10 44.56 -64.15
CA LEU A 149 -23.71 43.44 -65.01
C LEU A 149 -24.33 42.14 -64.47
N THR A 150 -25.24 41.53 -65.24
CA THR A 150 -25.81 40.21 -64.92
C THR A 150 -25.14 39.14 -65.78
N VAL A 151 -24.48 38.17 -65.15
CA VAL A 151 -23.88 37.00 -65.82
C VAL A 151 -24.69 35.76 -65.48
N ASN A 152 -25.36 35.15 -66.45
CA ASN A 152 -26.21 33.96 -66.25
C ASN A 152 -25.42 32.63 -66.14
N GLY A 153 -24.15 32.69 -65.76
CA GLY A 153 -23.25 31.54 -65.62
C GLY A 153 -22.08 31.84 -64.68
N SER A 154 -21.14 30.90 -64.53
CA SER A 154 -19.97 31.08 -63.67
C SER A 154 -19.06 32.18 -64.23
N THR A 155 -18.79 33.21 -63.42
CA THR A 155 -17.78 34.23 -63.72
C THR A 155 -16.48 33.92 -62.99
N THR A 156 -15.33 34.05 -63.67
CA THR A 156 -14.01 33.95 -63.04
C THR A 156 -13.35 35.32 -63.12
N VAL A 157 -13.24 36.01 -61.98
CA VAL A 157 -12.58 37.31 -61.90
C VAL A 157 -11.12 37.09 -61.50
N LEU A 158 -10.20 37.29 -62.46
CA LEU A 158 -8.76 37.28 -62.20
C LEU A 158 -8.33 38.73 -61.89
N GLY A 159 -8.35 39.10 -60.61
CA GLY A 159 -8.00 40.43 -60.11
C GLY A 159 -8.83 40.87 -58.90
N ASN A 160 -8.66 42.12 -58.45
CA ASN A 160 -9.41 42.68 -57.33
C ASN A 160 -10.84 43.05 -57.76
N LEU A 161 -11.84 42.47 -57.10
CA LEU A 161 -13.24 42.88 -57.24
C LEU A 161 -13.55 43.97 -56.21
N ALA A 162 -13.54 45.24 -56.64
CA ALA A 162 -14.01 46.35 -55.82
C ALA A 162 -15.52 46.52 -56.00
N SER A 163 -16.31 45.60 -55.44
CA SER A 163 -17.75 45.82 -55.29
C SER A 163 -18.04 46.48 -53.95
N GLY A 164 -19.18 47.18 -53.83
CA GLY A 164 -19.77 47.46 -52.52
C GLY A 164 -20.19 46.16 -51.80
N THR A 165 -21.27 46.20 -51.02
CA THR A 165 -21.74 45.06 -50.21
C THR A 165 -21.92 43.77 -51.03
N LEU A 166 -21.16 42.72 -50.68
CA LEU A 166 -21.35 41.36 -51.18
C LEU A 166 -22.51 40.70 -50.41
N ASN A 167 -23.64 40.46 -51.09
CA ASN A 167 -24.85 39.93 -50.46
C ASN A 167 -25.03 38.43 -50.78
N LEU A 168 -24.92 37.57 -49.77
CA LEU A 168 -25.02 36.11 -49.91
C LEU A 168 -26.44 35.64 -49.52
N SER A 169 -27.31 35.46 -50.51
CA SER A 169 -28.76 35.33 -50.33
C SER A 169 -29.29 33.93 -49.98
N ASN A 170 -28.44 32.96 -49.63
CA ASN A 170 -28.88 31.58 -49.38
C ASN A 170 -28.29 30.96 -48.09
N GLN A 171 -28.33 31.70 -46.98
CA GLN A 171 -28.00 31.16 -45.66
C GLN A 171 -29.27 30.80 -44.87
N ALA A 172 -29.28 29.63 -44.21
CA ALA A 172 -30.38 29.20 -43.36
C ALA A 172 -30.27 29.81 -41.95
N SER A 173 -31.33 30.50 -41.52
CA SER A 173 -31.56 31.18 -40.21
C SER A 173 -30.52 32.24 -39.77
N PRO A 174 -30.87 33.55 -39.75
CA PRO A 174 -29.96 34.63 -39.35
C PRO A 174 -29.66 34.61 -37.84
N PRO A 175 -28.43 34.92 -37.39
CA PRO A 175 -28.18 35.28 -35.99
C PRO A 175 -28.93 36.59 -35.67
N GLY A 176 -29.43 36.69 -34.43
CA GLY A 176 -30.30 37.79 -33.98
C GLY A 176 -29.73 39.19 -34.27
N ALA A 177 -30.64 40.13 -34.55
CA ALA A 177 -30.32 41.44 -35.10
C ALA A 177 -29.29 42.22 -34.29
N ALA A 178 -28.16 42.59 -34.92
CA ALA A 178 -27.26 43.62 -34.43
C ALA A 178 -27.80 45.01 -34.81
N SER A 179 -27.65 45.98 -33.90
CA SER A 179 -27.96 47.39 -34.14
C SER A 179 -27.07 47.96 -35.26
N THR A 180 -27.67 48.31 -36.39
CA THR A 180 -27.21 49.19 -37.50
C THR A 180 -25.70 49.43 -37.63
N GLY A 181 -25.07 48.86 -38.68
CA GLY A 181 -23.68 49.16 -39.07
C GLY A 181 -23.15 48.26 -40.20
N THR A 182 -22.10 48.70 -40.92
CA THR A 182 -21.45 47.96 -42.02
C THR A 182 -20.28 47.14 -41.46
N VAL A 183 -20.15 45.87 -41.83
CA VAL A 183 -19.06 45.01 -41.34
C VAL A 183 -18.01 44.82 -42.43
N ASN A 184 -16.75 45.16 -42.15
CA ASN A 184 -15.64 44.96 -43.09
C ASN A 184 -14.98 43.61 -42.85
N LEU A 185 -15.01 42.70 -43.84
CA LEU A 185 -14.26 41.43 -43.80
C LEU A 185 -12.91 41.60 -44.51
N TYR A 186 -11.82 41.16 -43.86
CA TYR A 186 -10.48 41.26 -44.41
C TYR A 186 -9.56 40.17 -43.85
N THR A 187 -8.43 39.93 -44.52
CA THR A 187 -7.41 38.99 -44.06
C THR A 187 -6.17 39.72 -43.55
N LYS A 188 -5.59 39.24 -42.45
CA LYS A 188 -4.32 39.77 -41.92
C LYS A 188 -3.12 39.07 -42.56
N THR A 189 -1.91 39.49 -42.18
CA THR A 189 -0.64 38.86 -42.57
C THR A 189 -0.56 37.37 -42.21
N ASP A 190 -1.35 36.92 -41.23
CA ASP A 190 -1.51 35.51 -40.88
C ASP A 190 -2.40 34.71 -41.86
N LYS A 191 -2.92 35.38 -42.90
CA LYS A 191 -3.79 34.85 -43.94
C LYS A 191 -5.13 34.29 -43.44
N ARG A 192 -5.60 34.71 -42.26
CA ARG A 192 -6.90 34.31 -41.72
C ARG A 192 -7.93 35.42 -41.85
N LEU A 193 -9.22 35.07 -41.84
CA LEU A 193 -10.34 35.97 -42.10
C LEU A 193 -10.85 36.63 -40.81
N TYR A 194 -10.84 37.96 -40.76
CA TYR A 194 -11.29 38.80 -39.65
C TYR A 194 -12.46 39.67 -40.10
N TYR A 195 -13.24 40.19 -39.15
CA TYR A 195 -14.09 41.34 -39.38
C TYR A 195 -13.83 42.46 -38.39
N LYS A 196 -14.12 43.70 -38.79
CA LYS A 196 -14.04 44.86 -37.92
C LYS A 196 -15.35 45.63 -38.00
N ASP A 197 -15.89 45.95 -36.83
CA ASP A 197 -17.11 46.76 -36.72
C ASP A 197 -16.80 48.26 -36.86
N ASP A 198 -17.86 49.06 -36.94
CA ASP A 198 -17.81 50.51 -37.15
C ASP A 198 -17.23 51.28 -35.94
N THR A 199 -17.09 50.64 -34.76
CA THR A 199 -16.40 51.24 -33.60
C THR A 199 -14.89 51.03 -33.65
N GLY A 200 -14.43 50.25 -34.63
CA GLY A 200 -13.04 49.86 -34.79
C GLY A 200 -12.65 48.63 -33.97
N ALA A 201 -13.61 47.93 -33.36
CA ALA A 201 -13.37 46.66 -32.70
C ALA A 201 -13.28 45.55 -33.74
N GLU A 202 -12.16 44.82 -33.71
CA GLU A 202 -11.87 43.75 -34.64
C GLU A 202 -12.12 42.39 -33.97
N ILE A 203 -12.82 41.49 -34.67
CA ILE A 203 -13.15 40.15 -34.21
C ILE A 203 -12.72 39.14 -35.28
N GLY A 204 -11.87 38.18 -34.90
CA GLY A 204 -11.42 37.09 -35.77
C GLY A 204 -10.23 36.32 -35.20
N PRO A 205 -9.85 35.19 -35.84
CA PRO A 205 -10.37 34.72 -37.13
C PRO A 205 -11.70 33.92 -37.06
N ILE A 206 -12.55 34.05 -38.10
CA ILE A 206 -13.81 33.32 -38.25
C ILE A 206 -13.59 32.06 -39.12
N ALA A 207 -13.81 30.88 -38.52
CA ALA A 207 -13.76 29.51 -39.05
C ALA A 207 -12.40 28.75 -39.02
N ASN A 208 -12.15 28.06 -37.90
CA ASN A 208 -12.06 26.59 -37.93
C ASN A 208 -12.79 25.96 -36.73
N THR A 209 -13.91 25.32 -37.02
CA THR A 209 -14.54 24.30 -36.17
C THR A 209 -13.75 22.99 -36.21
N SER A 210 -12.45 23.08 -35.92
CA SER A 210 -11.68 22.06 -35.19
C SER A 210 -11.05 22.67 -33.93
N GLY A 211 -11.45 23.89 -33.54
CA GLY A 211 -11.35 24.44 -32.20
C GLY A 211 -12.76 24.60 -31.63
N ALA A 212 -12.97 24.15 -30.40
CA ALA A 212 -14.25 23.91 -29.73
C ALA A 212 -15.42 24.85 -30.10
N GLN A 213 -16.57 24.28 -30.48
CA GLN A 213 -17.85 24.97 -30.36
C GLN A 213 -18.35 24.88 -28.90
N THR A 214 -18.63 26.06 -28.35
CA THR A 214 -18.66 26.42 -26.93
C THR A 214 -20.05 26.83 -26.42
N ASN A 215 -21.11 26.56 -27.20
CA ASN A 215 -22.48 26.75 -26.72
C ASN A 215 -22.97 25.62 -25.79
N VAL A 216 -22.06 24.68 -25.52
CA VAL A 216 -21.94 23.66 -24.48
C VAL A 216 -20.46 23.62 -24.07
N THR A 217 -20.11 23.08 -22.89
CA THR A 217 -18.73 23.01 -22.38
C THR A 217 -17.70 22.64 -23.47
N ASN A 218 -16.78 23.57 -23.79
CA ASN A 218 -15.35 23.35 -24.03
C ASN A 218 -14.57 24.66 -24.25
N THR A 219 -13.43 24.85 -23.57
CA THR A 219 -12.47 25.91 -23.90
C THR A 219 -11.05 25.46 -23.53
N PHE A 220 -10.14 25.47 -24.51
CA PHE A 220 -8.70 25.26 -24.39
C PHE A 220 -7.96 26.46 -25.01
N THR A 221 -6.85 26.90 -24.42
CA THR A 221 -5.96 27.96 -24.97
C THR A 221 -4.47 27.54 -25.06
N ALA A 222 -4.20 26.23 -24.86
CA ALA A 222 -3.03 25.39 -25.22
C ALA A 222 -1.74 25.48 -24.31
N THR A 223 -0.79 24.52 -24.28
CA THR A 223 -0.25 23.68 -25.35
C THR A 223 -0.96 22.36 -25.61
N GLN A 224 -1.08 22.03 -26.89
CA GLN A 224 -1.62 20.79 -27.42
C GLN A 224 -0.93 20.46 -28.76
N ASN A 225 -0.53 19.21 -28.94
CA ASN A 225 -0.43 18.38 -30.17
C ASN A 225 -0.10 16.95 -29.66
N PHE A 226 -0.80 15.84 -29.90
CA PHE A 226 -1.37 15.20 -31.10
C PHE A 226 -0.32 14.64 -32.07
N ASP A 227 -0.31 13.31 -32.19
CA ASP A 227 -0.03 12.51 -33.41
C ASP A 227 -0.13 10.96 -33.18
N ALA A 228 -0.60 10.49 -31.99
CA ALA A 228 -1.24 9.15 -31.80
C ALA A 228 -2.12 9.06 -30.51
N ASP A 229 -3.12 8.15 -30.55
CA ASP A 229 -4.29 7.86 -29.67
C ASP A 229 -4.75 8.88 -28.62
N THR A 230 -5.79 9.64 -29.00
CA THR A 230 -6.68 10.38 -28.08
C THR A 230 -8.13 9.97 -28.27
N PHE A 231 -8.75 9.36 -27.25
CA PHE A 231 -10.21 9.24 -27.14
C PHE A 231 -10.65 9.12 -25.67
N SER A 232 -11.75 9.79 -25.29
CA SER A 232 -12.70 9.19 -24.33
C SER A 232 -14.14 9.64 -24.56
N LYS A 233 -14.96 8.66 -24.95
CA LYS A 233 -16.41 8.58 -24.74
C LYS A 233 -16.62 7.62 -23.56
N GLY A 234 -17.16 8.15 -22.46
CA GLY A 234 -17.23 7.59 -21.10
C GLY A 234 -17.14 8.76 -20.09
N PRO A 235 -17.51 8.61 -18.81
CA PRO A 235 -17.49 9.73 -17.85
C PRO A 235 -16.08 10.33 -17.70
N ASN A 236 -16.04 11.60 -17.29
CA ASN A 236 -14.86 12.49 -17.19
C ASN A 236 -13.53 11.74 -16.90
N PRO A 237 -12.44 11.92 -17.70
CA PRO A 237 -11.19 11.17 -17.50
C PRO A 237 -10.60 11.35 -16.09
N TYR A 238 -10.88 12.50 -15.46
CA TYR A 238 -10.65 12.73 -14.04
C TYR A 238 -11.55 13.88 -13.54
N PHE A 239 -12.08 13.74 -12.32
CA PHE A 239 -12.77 14.79 -11.58
C PHE A 239 -11.71 15.63 -10.85
N ASP A 240 -11.18 16.65 -11.54
CA ASP A 240 -10.12 17.53 -11.02
C ASP A 240 -10.62 18.45 -9.90
N LEU A 241 -9.97 18.41 -8.73
CA LEU A 241 -10.29 19.25 -7.57
C LEU A 241 -10.36 20.75 -7.93
N MET A 242 -9.49 21.24 -8.81
CA MET A 242 -9.44 22.66 -9.20
C MET A 242 -10.74 23.10 -9.89
N ARG A 243 -11.42 22.19 -10.61
CA ARG A 243 -12.70 22.47 -11.25
C ARG A 243 -13.84 22.68 -10.25
N TYR A 244 -13.69 22.16 -9.03
CA TYR A 244 -14.68 22.23 -7.96
C TYR A 244 -14.32 23.27 -6.89
N GLY A 245 -13.47 24.26 -7.24
CA GLY A 245 -13.07 25.34 -6.32
C GLY A 245 -11.82 25.05 -5.50
N GLY A 246 -10.98 24.11 -5.96
CA GLY A 246 -9.71 23.79 -5.34
C GLY A 246 -8.78 25.01 -5.23
N TYR A 247 -8.12 25.14 -4.08
CA TYR A 247 -7.17 26.19 -3.75
C TYR A 247 -5.81 25.59 -3.38
N VAL A 248 -4.74 26.22 -3.87
CA VAL A 248 -3.35 25.89 -3.54
C VAL A 248 -2.77 27.05 -2.75
N GLY A 249 -2.23 26.76 -1.57
CA GLY A 249 -1.59 27.74 -0.68
C GLY A 249 -0.23 27.29 -0.20
N ASN A 250 0.57 28.23 0.31
CA ASN A 250 1.88 27.96 0.91
C ASN A 250 1.73 27.59 2.39
N ILE A 251 2.30 26.46 2.83
CA ILE A 251 2.19 26.00 4.23
C ILE A 251 2.95 26.88 5.23
N LEU A 252 4.02 27.56 4.82
CA LEU A 252 4.82 28.41 5.71
C LEU A 252 4.23 29.81 5.88
N SER A 253 3.38 30.22 4.93
CA SER A 253 2.66 31.48 4.97
C SER A 253 1.20 31.24 4.58
N PRO A 254 0.44 30.49 5.41
CA PRO A 254 -0.96 30.22 5.13
C PRO A 254 -1.72 31.55 5.09
N GLN A 255 -2.49 31.77 4.02
CA GLN A 255 -3.30 32.97 3.89
C GLN A 255 -4.50 32.86 4.82
N THR A 256 -4.56 33.76 5.79
CA THR A 256 -5.61 33.82 6.80
C THR A 256 -6.17 35.23 6.88
N MET A 257 -7.41 35.36 7.35
CA MET A 257 -8.02 36.67 7.58
C MET A 257 -8.84 36.65 8.87
N THR A 258 -8.96 37.80 9.54
CA THR A 258 -9.81 37.96 10.71
C THR A 258 -11.19 38.47 10.30
N CYS A 259 -12.24 37.71 10.63
CA CYS A 259 -13.61 38.03 10.26
C CYS A 259 -14.60 37.87 11.42
N SER A 260 -15.79 38.44 11.22
CA SER A 260 -16.95 38.29 12.08
C SER A 260 -18.18 37.92 11.25
N ILE A 261 -19.03 37.05 11.79
CA ILE A 261 -20.30 36.63 11.21
C ILE A 261 -21.34 36.46 12.31
N ALA A 262 -22.55 36.96 12.07
CA ALA A 262 -23.66 36.81 13.00
C ALA A 262 -24.34 35.44 12.83
N ALA A 263 -24.90 34.90 13.92
CA ALA A 263 -25.76 33.72 13.86
C ALA A 263 -26.88 33.92 12.82
N SER A 264 -27.18 32.86 12.07
CA SER A 264 -28.18 32.86 10.99
C SER A 264 -27.89 33.82 9.83
N SER A 265 -26.68 34.39 9.74
CA SER A 265 -26.22 35.20 8.61
C SER A 265 -25.28 34.40 7.72
N ALA A 266 -25.35 34.64 6.40
CA ALA A 266 -24.35 34.19 5.44
C ALA A 266 -23.35 35.31 5.06
N SER A 267 -23.51 36.51 5.62
CA SER A 267 -22.61 37.66 5.37
C SER A 267 -21.45 37.63 6.36
N LEU A 268 -20.25 37.41 5.84
CA LEU A 268 -18.99 37.39 6.57
C LEU A 268 -18.26 38.72 6.34
N SER A 269 -18.02 39.47 7.41
CA SER A 269 -17.31 40.75 7.37
C SER A 269 -15.89 40.58 7.88
N CYS A 270 -14.91 41.09 7.16
CA CYS A 270 -13.51 40.81 7.43
C CYS A 270 -12.63 42.07 7.43
N ALA A 271 -11.53 42.01 8.18
CA ALA A 271 -10.59 43.13 8.29
C ALA A 271 -9.83 43.40 6.97
N SER A 272 -9.51 42.35 6.22
CA SER A 272 -8.77 42.41 4.95
C SER A 272 -9.01 41.13 4.16
N ASN A 273 -8.90 41.16 2.83
CA ASN A 273 -8.94 39.96 2.00
C ASN A 273 -7.60 39.76 1.28
N PRO A 274 -6.80 38.76 1.69
CA PRO A 274 -5.52 38.50 1.03
C PRO A 274 -5.69 37.87 -0.35
N ASP A 275 -6.61 36.91 -0.53
CA ASP A 275 -6.72 36.11 -1.75
C ASP A 275 -8.01 35.23 -1.90
N PHE A 276 -9.05 35.44 -1.09
CA PHE A 276 -10.30 34.65 -1.17
C PHE A 276 -11.16 35.04 -2.37
N ALA A 277 -11.50 34.06 -3.21
CA ALA A 277 -12.29 34.22 -4.44
C ALA A 277 -13.61 33.46 -4.41
N ASN A 278 -14.55 33.87 -5.27
CA ASN A 278 -15.83 33.17 -5.42
C ASN A 278 -15.62 31.73 -5.90
N GLY A 279 -16.39 30.80 -5.34
CA GLY A 279 -16.31 29.37 -5.63
C GLY A 279 -15.30 28.59 -4.78
N GLN A 280 -14.39 29.26 -4.07
CA GLN A 280 -13.45 28.60 -3.15
C GLN A 280 -14.14 28.18 -1.85
N GLY A 281 -13.64 27.12 -1.24
CA GLY A 281 -14.06 26.69 0.10
C GLY A 281 -13.37 27.47 1.20
N VAL A 282 -14.08 27.68 2.31
CA VAL A 282 -13.67 28.49 3.45
C VAL A 282 -14.15 27.86 4.75
N VAL A 283 -13.34 27.98 5.80
CA VAL A 283 -13.74 27.62 7.17
C VAL A 283 -13.66 28.83 8.10
N VAL A 284 -14.72 29.03 8.89
CA VAL A 284 -14.82 30.07 9.92
C VAL A 284 -14.93 29.38 11.27
N ASN A 285 -13.88 29.50 12.09
CA ASN A 285 -13.85 28.90 13.43
C ASN A 285 -14.95 29.49 14.33
N LEU A 286 -15.51 28.65 15.20
CA LEU A 286 -16.55 29.01 16.18
C LEU A 286 -17.86 29.58 15.57
N ALA A 287 -18.06 29.53 14.25
CA ALA A 287 -19.29 29.96 13.58
C ALA A 287 -20.30 28.83 13.34
N GLY A 288 -19.94 27.58 13.71
CA GLY A 288 -20.79 26.41 13.58
C GLY A 288 -21.79 26.27 14.74
N LEU A 289 -22.47 25.13 14.81
CA LEU A 289 -23.31 24.75 15.95
C LEU A 289 -22.47 24.00 17.00
N THR A 290 -22.90 24.03 18.27
CA THR A 290 -22.47 23.06 19.29
C THR A 290 -22.94 21.65 18.93
N PRO A 291 -22.31 20.55 19.39
CA PRO A 291 -22.70 19.19 19.03
C PRO A 291 -24.19 18.88 19.26
N SER A 292 -24.71 19.19 20.45
CA SER A 292 -26.13 18.99 20.79
C SER A 292 -27.08 19.94 20.05
N GLY A 293 -26.62 21.15 19.70
CA GLY A 293 -27.36 22.10 18.88
C GLY A 293 -27.48 21.68 17.42
N ARG A 294 -26.53 20.87 16.91
CA ARG A 294 -26.56 20.28 15.56
C ARG A 294 -27.38 19.00 15.51
N ASN A 295 -27.13 18.11 16.46
CA ASN A 295 -27.79 16.83 16.55
C ASN A 295 -28.20 16.60 18.00
N ALA A 296 -29.51 16.67 18.29
CA ALA A 296 -30.04 16.44 19.63
C ALA A 296 -29.75 15.03 20.16
N SER A 297 -29.47 14.06 19.26
CA SER A 297 -29.08 12.70 19.59
C SER A 297 -27.56 12.52 19.70
N PHE A 298 -26.76 13.59 19.64
CA PHE A 298 -25.33 13.51 19.90
C PHE A 298 -25.11 13.02 21.35
N PRO A 299 -24.23 12.03 21.57
CA PRO A 299 -24.07 11.41 22.88
C PRO A 299 -23.58 12.39 23.93
N SER A 300 -24.05 12.20 25.16
CA SER A 300 -23.47 12.88 26.32
C SER A 300 -22.01 12.47 26.49
N VAL A 301 -21.15 13.43 26.81
CA VAL A 301 -19.75 13.15 27.15
C VAL A 301 -19.67 12.14 28.30
N PRO A 302 -18.90 11.05 28.16
CA PRO A 302 -18.74 10.09 29.24
C PRO A 302 -17.92 10.68 30.39
N ALA A 303 -18.20 10.23 31.60
CA ALA A 303 -17.29 10.42 32.72
C ALA A 303 -16.02 9.60 32.51
N VAL A 304 -14.91 10.01 33.13
CA VAL A 304 -13.76 9.11 33.29
C VAL A 304 -14.12 8.10 34.38
N GLY A 305 -14.29 6.83 33.98
CA GLY A 305 -14.73 5.76 34.89
C GLY A 305 -13.60 5.25 35.76
N THR A 306 -12.44 5.02 35.17
CA THR A 306 -11.26 4.51 35.90
C THR A 306 -9.98 5.10 35.32
N VAL A 307 -9.03 5.40 36.20
CA VAL A 307 -7.67 5.79 35.85
C VAL A 307 -6.73 4.74 36.43
N THR A 308 -6.06 3.97 35.57
CA THR A 308 -5.22 2.85 36.00
C THR A 308 -3.74 3.15 35.70
N PRO A 309 -2.88 3.32 36.72
CA PRO A 309 -1.44 3.43 36.51
C PRO A 309 -0.86 2.16 35.88
N VAL A 310 0.05 2.33 34.92
CA VAL A 310 0.74 1.27 34.17
C VAL A 310 2.25 1.51 34.23
N GLY A 311 3.03 0.44 34.27
CA GLY A 311 4.49 0.48 34.36
C GLY A 311 4.97 0.60 35.80
N VAL A 312 4.67 1.74 36.45
CA VAL A 312 5.03 2.02 37.85
C VAL A 312 3.79 1.88 38.74
N LEU A 313 3.85 0.98 39.74
CA LEU A 313 2.66 0.57 40.51
C LEU A 313 2.58 1.14 41.94
N ASN A 314 3.69 1.57 42.55
CA ASN A 314 3.70 2.08 43.93
C ASN A 314 3.84 3.61 43.97
N GLY A 315 3.15 4.29 43.06
CA GLY A 315 3.08 5.75 43.05
C GLY A 315 2.17 6.31 44.15
N SER A 316 2.24 7.63 44.35
CA SER A 316 1.42 8.38 45.32
C SER A 316 0.88 9.69 44.77
N THR A 317 1.06 9.94 43.46
CA THR A 317 0.64 11.17 42.81
C THR A 317 -0.81 11.04 42.34
N THR A 318 -1.61 12.04 42.71
CA THR A 318 -2.99 12.14 42.23
C THR A 318 -3.05 12.73 40.84
N TYR A 319 -3.56 11.97 39.88
CA TYR A 319 -3.87 12.46 38.54
C TYR A 319 -5.38 12.53 38.33
N ASN A 320 -5.84 13.69 37.85
CA ASN A 320 -7.25 14.00 37.62
C ASN A 320 -7.49 14.20 36.13
N TYR A 321 -8.41 13.44 35.54
CA TYR A 321 -8.69 13.48 34.09
C TYR A 321 -10.14 13.87 33.79
N LYS A 322 -10.33 14.58 32.68
CA LYS A 322 -11.63 14.86 32.06
C LYS A 322 -11.57 14.59 30.56
N ILE A 323 -12.70 14.19 29.99
CA ILE A 323 -12.90 13.93 28.55
C ILE A 323 -13.77 15.05 27.96
N VAL A 324 -13.49 15.44 26.72
CA VAL A 324 -14.34 16.30 25.88
C VAL A 324 -14.50 15.63 24.53
N LEU A 325 -15.73 15.45 24.06
CA LEU A 325 -15.99 14.90 22.72
C LEU A 325 -15.97 16.03 21.68
N GLU A 326 -15.38 15.75 20.52
CA GLU A 326 -15.46 16.60 19.32
C GLU A 326 -16.30 15.92 18.24
N ASP A 327 -17.21 16.66 17.61
CA ASP A 327 -17.97 16.16 16.44
C ASP A 327 -17.22 16.37 15.12
N TYR A 328 -17.73 15.83 14.00
CA TYR A 328 -17.12 15.98 12.66
C TYR A 328 -17.05 17.44 12.17
N PHE A 329 -17.60 18.39 12.90
CA PHE A 329 -17.68 19.79 12.54
C PHE A 329 -16.96 20.71 13.55
N GLY A 330 -16.11 20.12 14.39
CA GLY A 330 -15.28 20.83 15.36
C GLY A 330 -16.01 21.31 16.61
N GLY A 331 -17.30 20.97 16.77
CA GLY A 331 -18.06 21.31 17.97
C GLY A 331 -17.58 20.49 19.16
N LEU A 332 -17.46 21.11 20.33
CA LEU A 332 -16.97 20.46 21.54
C LEU A 332 -18.08 20.36 22.59
N THR A 333 -18.15 19.23 23.30
CA THR A 333 -18.97 19.13 24.51
C THR A 333 -18.37 19.96 25.65
N ALA A 334 -19.14 20.20 26.72
CA ALA A 334 -18.53 20.54 28.00
C ALA A 334 -17.62 19.38 28.45
N ALA A 335 -16.65 19.66 29.31
CA ALA A 335 -15.83 18.62 29.92
C ALA A 335 -16.68 17.70 30.81
N GLY A 336 -16.52 16.39 30.64
CA GLY A 336 -17.20 15.37 31.43
C GLY A 336 -16.79 15.36 32.90
N ALA A 337 -17.46 14.51 33.68
CA ALA A 337 -17.12 14.32 35.08
C ALA A 337 -15.68 13.78 35.24
N GLN A 338 -14.99 14.31 36.26
CA GLN A 338 -13.61 13.96 36.55
C GLN A 338 -13.50 12.54 37.10
N GLY A 339 -12.48 11.82 36.63
CA GLY A 339 -11.99 10.59 37.26
C GLY A 339 -10.55 10.77 37.69
N SER A 340 -10.10 10.00 38.67
CA SER A 340 -8.77 10.16 39.25
C SER A 340 -8.13 8.85 39.68
N SER A 341 -6.80 8.83 39.73
CA SER A 341 -6.02 7.83 40.46
C SER A 341 -5.16 8.54 41.49
N THR A 342 -5.02 7.96 42.68
CA THR A 342 -4.12 8.45 43.76
C THR A 342 -2.82 7.66 43.84
N THR A 343 -2.65 6.63 43.01
CA THR A 343 -1.49 5.71 43.01
C THR A 343 -0.58 5.92 41.80
N GLY A 344 -0.72 7.04 41.09
CA GLY A 344 0.08 7.35 39.92
C GLY A 344 1.55 7.67 40.25
N ALA A 345 2.44 7.42 39.29
CA ALA A 345 3.87 7.72 39.43
C ALA A 345 4.14 9.22 39.64
N ALA A 346 5.26 9.55 40.30
CA ALA A 346 5.68 10.94 40.54
C ALA A 346 5.80 11.75 39.25
N THR A 347 6.29 11.11 38.18
CA THR A 347 6.37 11.66 36.82
C THR A 347 5.88 10.61 35.83
N LEU A 348 5.04 11.01 34.86
CA LEU A 348 4.71 10.15 33.72
C LEU A 348 5.86 10.16 32.69
N GLY A 349 5.94 9.11 31.89
CA GLY A 349 7.02 8.88 30.94
C GLY A 349 8.10 7.97 31.50
N THR A 350 9.32 8.08 30.98
CA THR A 350 10.43 7.21 31.38
C THR A 350 10.87 7.49 32.81
N ASN A 351 10.73 6.48 33.67
CA ASN A 351 11.23 6.46 35.04
C ASN A 351 12.38 5.46 35.13
N THR A 352 13.42 5.79 35.88
CA THR A 352 14.63 4.97 35.97
C THR A 352 14.91 4.48 37.39
N VAL A 353 15.39 3.26 37.51
CA VAL A 353 15.88 2.67 38.77
C VAL A 353 17.28 2.14 38.55
N ALA A 354 18.20 2.46 39.46
CA ALA A 354 19.55 1.93 39.41
C ALA A 354 19.56 0.42 39.74
N LEU A 355 20.33 -0.35 38.98
CA LEU A 355 20.58 -1.77 39.19
C LEU A 355 22.00 -1.98 39.72
N THR A 356 22.16 -2.96 40.61
CA THR A 356 23.45 -3.31 41.23
C THR A 356 24.00 -4.65 40.73
N GLY A 357 23.20 -5.43 40.01
CA GLY A 357 23.64 -6.70 39.44
C GLY A 357 22.53 -7.51 38.81
N VAL A 358 22.92 -8.59 38.15
CA VAL A 358 22.03 -9.59 37.54
C VAL A 358 22.61 -10.98 37.75
N VAL A 359 21.75 -11.94 38.03
CA VAL A 359 22.07 -13.38 38.05
C VAL A 359 21.08 -14.09 37.15
N ARG A 360 21.59 -14.71 36.08
CA ARG A 360 20.85 -15.66 35.24
C ARG A 360 21.12 -17.06 35.73
N SER A 361 20.07 -17.79 36.09
CA SER A 361 20.13 -19.21 36.41
C SER A 361 18.93 -19.93 35.83
N GLY A 362 19.17 -21.00 35.07
CA GLY A 362 18.09 -21.84 34.54
C GLY A 362 17.14 -21.09 33.58
N GLY A 363 17.66 -20.11 32.82
CA GLY A 363 16.87 -19.33 31.87
C GLY A 363 16.05 -18.18 32.47
N LEU A 364 16.33 -17.79 33.72
CA LEU A 364 15.68 -16.67 34.39
C LEU A 364 16.71 -15.63 34.82
N ASP A 365 16.58 -14.41 34.32
CA ASP A 365 17.37 -13.26 34.76
C ASP A 365 16.75 -12.67 36.02
N THR A 366 17.50 -12.67 37.12
CA THR A 366 17.13 -11.99 38.37
C THR A 366 17.96 -10.73 38.50
N PHE A 367 17.34 -9.59 38.26
CA PHE A 367 17.97 -8.28 38.41
C PHE A 367 17.83 -7.80 39.86
N THR A 368 18.89 -7.18 40.38
CA THR A 368 18.91 -6.55 41.69
C THR A 368 18.88 -5.04 41.55
N CYS A 369 17.89 -4.41 42.17
CA CYS A 369 17.69 -2.97 42.20
C CYS A 369 18.38 -2.37 43.43
N ALA A 370 19.01 -1.20 43.27
CA ALA A 370 19.63 -0.45 44.36
C ALA A 370 18.59 0.08 45.37
N THR A 371 17.36 0.29 44.91
CA THR A 371 16.19 0.72 45.66
C THR A 371 14.99 -0.12 45.26
N ASN A 372 13.78 0.22 45.70
CA ASN A 372 12.55 -0.41 45.20
C ASN A 372 12.52 -0.37 43.66
N CYS A 373 12.42 -1.55 43.03
CA CYS A 373 12.35 -1.68 41.58
C CYS A 373 11.15 -0.94 40.98
N ASN A 374 10.05 -0.82 41.75
CA ASN A 374 8.87 -0.02 41.42
C ASN A 374 8.30 -0.25 40.01
N VAL A 375 8.37 -1.50 39.51
CA VAL A 375 7.82 -1.92 38.21
C VAL A 375 6.70 -2.94 38.38
N GLY A 376 5.76 -2.99 37.43
CA GLY A 376 4.69 -3.99 37.41
C GLY A 376 5.04 -5.24 36.59
N VAL A 377 4.44 -6.38 36.95
CA VAL A 377 4.44 -7.58 36.09
C VAL A 377 3.89 -7.25 34.70
N ASN A 378 4.41 -7.89 33.65
CA ASN A 378 4.05 -7.68 32.25
C ASN A 378 4.41 -6.28 31.70
N SER A 379 5.09 -5.44 32.49
CA SER A 379 5.59 -4.16 31.99
C SER A 379 6.80 -4.40 31.10
N GLN A 380 6.79 -3.76 29.93
CA GLN A 380 7.98 -3.68 29.10
C GLN A 380 8.92 -2.64 29.69
N VAL A 381 10.18 -3.01 29.83
CA VAL A 381 11.24 -2.21 30.45
C VAL A 381 12.50 -2.29 29.60
N GLN A 382 13.35 -1.28 29.69
CA GLN A 382 14.69 -1.33 29.10
C GLN A 382 15.72 -1.58 30.19
N ILE A 383 16.63 -2.52 29.94
CA ILE A 383 17.85 -2.74 30.72
C ILE A 383 19.03 -2.20 29.94
N SER A 384 19.85 -1.36 30.56
CA SER A 384 21.03 -0.77 29.92
C SER A 384 22.18 -0.61 30.93
N GLY A 385 23.43 -0.62 30.44
CA GLY A 385 24.61 -0.27 31.24
C GLY A 385 25.45 -1.44 31.77
N PHE A 386 25.01 -2.69 31.61
CA PHE A 386 25.87 -3.86 31.87
C PHE A 386 26.96 -3.98 30.78
N THR A 387 28.20 -4.33 31.13
CA THR A 387 29.39 -4.18 30.24
C THR A 387 30.34 -5.38 30.20
N ASN A 388 30.05 -6.48 30.89
CA ASN A 388 30.95 -7.64 30.95
C ASN A 388 31.09 -8.36 29.58
N GLY A 389 31.99 -7.88 28.74
CA GLY A 389 32.14 -8.24 27.33
C GLY A 389 31.38 -7.26 26.44
N THR A 390 31.98 -6.83 25.32
CA THR A 390 31.68 -5.59 24.59
C THR A 390 30.24 -5.38 24.09
N ILE A 391 29.31 -6.32 24.31
CA ILE A 391 27.85 -6.09 24.32
C ILE A 391 27.22 -7.10 25.30
N SER A 392 26.74 -6.66 26.47
CA SER A 392 26.14 -7.56 27.46
C SER A 392 24.79 -8.10 26.98
N ASN A 393 24.61 -9.44 27.06
CA ASN A 393 23.41 -10.14 26.61
C ASN A 393 22.22 -10.05 27.61
N VAL A 394 22.31 -9.19 28.62
CA VAL A 394 21.21 -8.82 29.54
C VAL A 394 20.65 -7.42 29.26
N ASN A 395 21.33 -6.60 28.45
CA ASN A 395 20.84 -5.30 28.03
C ASN A 395 19.84 -5.48 26.87
N GLY A 396 18.71 -4.80 26.92
CA GLY A 396 17.64 -4.97 25.94
C GLY A 396 16.30 -4.43 26.43
N THR A 397 15.35 -4.38 25.51
CA THR A 397 13.92 -4.21 25.83
C THR A 397 13.33 -5.56 26.20
N VAL A 398 12.84 -5.69 27.43
CA VAL A 398 12.43 -6.94 28.05
C VAL A 398 11.13 -6.79 28.84
N VAL A 399 10.56 -7.90 29.32
CA VAL A 399 9.30 -7.91 30.06
C VAL A 399 9.49 -8.47 31.46
N VAL A 400 8.97 -7.74 32.45
CA VAL A 400 8.98 -8.16 33.86
C VAL A 400 8.07 -9.38 34.03
N ASN A 401 8.64 -10.50 34.48
CA ASN A 401 7.96 -11.78 34.62
C ASN A 401 7.28 -11.96 35.99
N THR A 402 7.99 -11.67 37.09
CA THR A 402 7.47 -11.89 38.45
C THR A 402 7.07 -10.58 39.09
N THR A 403 6.21 -10.65 40.11
CA THR A 403 5.93 -9.50 40.97
C THR A 403 7.24 -9.08 41.62
N PRO A 404 7.75 -7.87 41.36
CA PRO A 404 9.02 -7.47 41.94
C PRO A 404 8.95 -7.45 43.46
N THR A 405 10.02 -7.87 44.10
CA THR A 405 10.24 -7.57 45.51
C THR A 405 10.72 -6.12 45.65
N SER A 406 10.96 -5.66 46.89
CA SER A 406 11.57 -4.35 47.12
C SER A 406 12.99 -4.20 46.59
N THR A 407 13.65 -5.28 46.14
CA THR A 407 15.05 -5.25 45.68
C THR A 407 15.33 -6.07 44.45
N THR A 408 14.39 -6.87 43.95
CA THR A 408 14.60 -7.75 42.79
C THR A 408 13.37 -7.87 41.91
N PHE A 409 13.60 -8.10 40.62
CA PHE A 409 12.58 -8.57 39.68
C PHE A 409 13.20 -9.58 38.73
N THR A 410 12.37 -10.36 38.06
CA THR A 410 12.86 -11.35 37.11
C THR A 410 12.36 -11.11 35.69
N VAL A 411 13.15 -11.55 34.71
CA VAL A 411 12.85 -11.53 33.28
C VAL A 411 13.17 -12.92 32.71
N PHE A 412 12.38 -13.37 31.73
CA PHE A 412 12.66 -14.63 31.06
C PHE A 412 13.83 -14.50 30.07
N ALA A 413 14.76 -15.45 30.13
CA ALA A 413 15.99 -15.49 29.34
C ALA A 413 16.32 -16.94 28.89
N ASN A 414 15.29 -17.74 28.60
CA ASN A 414 15.46 -19.15 28.25
C ASN A 414 16.34 -19.37 27.02
N GLY A 415 17.22 -20.37 27.10
CA GLY A 415 18.16 -20.71 26.04
C GLY A 415 19.45 -19.89 26.05
N LEU A 416 19.58 -18.90 26.95
CA LEU A 416 20.83 -18.22 27.22
C LEU A 416 21.60 -18.92 28.34
N ALA A 417 22.92 -18.98 28.23
CA ALA A 417 23.79 -19.58 29.25
C ALA A 417 23.72 -18.79 30.55
N ASP A 418 23.88 -19.49 31.68
CA ASP A 418 23.97 -18.87 33.01
C ASP A 418 24.99 -17.74 33.00
N TYR A 419 24.64 -16.66 33.69
CA TYR A 419 25.32 -15.37 33.61
C TYR A 419 25.28 -14.71 34.98
N THR A 420 26.34 -14.01 35.34
CA THR A 420 26.35 -13.21 36.57
C THR A 420 27.20 -11.97 36.35
N GLU A 421 26.64 -10.82 36.70
CA GLU A 421 27.35 -9.56 36.68
C GLU A 421 26.96 -8.72 37.89
N SER A 422 27.96 -8.16 38.56
CA SER A 422 27.81 -7.22 39.67
C SER A 422 28.37 -5.87 39.22
N ALA A 423 27.57 -5.13 38.47
CA ALA A 423 27.91 -3.83 37.92
C ALA A 423 26.73 -2.86 38.02
N SER A 424 27.02 -1.56 37.98
CA SER A 424 26.00 -0.52 37.93
C SER A 424 25.34 -0.49 36.55
N ALA A 425 24.01 -0.60 36.53
CA ALA A 425 23.19 -0.54 35.33
C ALA A 425 21.89 0.22 35.62
N THR A 426 21.04 0.38 34.62
CA THR A 426 19.78 1.13 34.72
C THR A 426 18.63 0.30 34.17
N LEU A 427 17.58 0.19 34.98
CA LEU A 427 16.23 -0.20 34.59
C LEU A 427 15.46 1.06 34.20
N SER A 428 14.87 1.09 33.02
CA SER A 428 13.95 2.14 32.58
C SER A 428 12.55 1.55 32.36
N VAL A 429 11.53 2.17 32.94
CA VAL A 429 10.12 1.78 32.81
C VAL A 429 9.27 2.97 32.37
N LYS A 430 8.26 2.75 31.52
CA LYS A 430 7.39 3.82 31.03
C LYS A 430 6.17 3.89 31.94
N ALA A 431 6.13 4.92 32.78
CA ALA A 431 4.98 5.19 33.63
C ALA A 431 3.88 5.88 32.82
N CYS A 432 2.71 5.26 32.76
CA CYS A 432 1.54 5.81 32.09
C CYS A 432 0.29 5.69 32.97
N ASN A 433 -0.78 6.40 32.60
CA ASN A 433 -2.11 6.22 33.15
C ASN A 433 -3.07 5.86 32.02
N ASP A 434 -3.78 4.75 32.17
CA ASP A 434 -4.90 4.38 31.30
C ASP A 434 -6.15 5.12 31.76
N VAL A 435 -6.67 6.00 30.91
CA VAL A 435 -7.89 6.78 31.12
C VAL A 435 -9.03 6.04 30.43
N ILE A 436 -9.85 5.34 31.22
CA ILE A 436 -10.91 4.47 30.72
C ILE A 436 -12.26 5.19 30.88
N PRO A 437 -13.03 5.38 29.79
CA PRO A 437 -14.35 6.01 29.84
C PRO A 437 -15.38 5.14 30.57
N ALA A 438 -16.31 5.78 31.27
CA ALA A 438 -17.50 5.13 31.84
C ALA A 438 -18.65 5.08 30.84
N GLY A 439 -19.65 4.24 31.13
CA GLY A 439 -20.89 4.15 30.36
C GLY A 439 -20.73 3.38 29.04
N THR A 440 -21.74 3.50 28.18
CA THR A 440 -21.81 2.80 26.89
C THR A 440 -22.47 3.69 25.84
N LEU A 441 -21.87 3.76 24.65
CA LEU A 441 -22.39 4.36 23.45
C LEU A 441 -23.39 3.39 22.81
N THR A 442 -24.61 3.84 22.60
CA THR A 442 -25.73 2.97 22.18
C THR A 442 -25.82 2.74 20.67
N GLN A 443 -25.21 3.61 19.87
CA GLN A 443 -25.22 3.56 18.40
C GLN A 443 -24.01 4.30 17.83
N GLU A 444 -23.68 4.01 16.57
CA GLU A 444 -22.69 4.78 15.81
C GLU A 444 -22.95 6.29 15.89
N SER A 445 -21.87 7.05 16.03
CA SER A 445 -21.93 8.49 16.21
C SER A 445 -20.90 9.23 15.38
N VAL A 446 -21.14 10.52 15.15
CA VAL A 446 -20.22 11.43 14.45
C VAL A 446 -19.17 12.03 15.40
N ILE A 447 -18.73 11.25 16.40
CA ILE A 447 -17.62 11.62 17.27
C ILE A 447 -16.34 11.48 16.43
N LEU A 448 -15.64 12.59 16.21
CA LEU A 448 -14.38 12.62 15.47
C LEU A 448 -13.24 12.06 16.32
N ARG A 449 -13.18 12.53 17.57
CA ARG A 449 -12.14 12.24 18.55
C ARG A 449 -12.55 12.78 19.92
N SER A 450 -11.79 12.40 20.93
CA SER A 450 -11.91 12.87 22.30
C SER A 450 -10.66 13.61 22.74
N TRP A 451 -10.79 14.82 23.29
CA TRP A 451 -9.70 15.57 23.90
C TRP A 451 -9.60 15.25 25.40
N ILE A 452 -8.38 15.04 25.87
CA ILE A 452 -8.09 14.56 27.22
C ILE A 452 -7.40 15.67 28.01
N TYR A 453 -7.98 16.03 29.15
CA TYR A 453 -7.47 17.06 30.03
C TYR A 453 -7.02 16.47 31.35
N ARG A 454 -5.81 16.78 31.80
CA ARG A 454 -5.23 16.37 33.08
C ARG A 454 -5.03 17.58 33.97
N GLY A 455 -5.61 17.59 35.16
CA GLY A 455 -5.58 18.74 36.07
C GLY A 455 -6.18 20.01 35.43
N GLY A 456 -7.07 19.86 34.45
CA GLY A 456 -7.66 20.95 33.69
C GLY A 456 -6.88 21.40 32.46
N VAL A 457 -5.69 20.86 32.18
CA VAL A 457 -4.83 21.21 31.04
C VAL A 457 -4.92 20.14 29.96
N LEU A 458 -4.97 20.53 28.69
CA LEU A 458 -4.97 19.61 27.55
C LEU A 458 -3.67 18.78 27.51
N VAL A 459 -3.77 17.46 27.48
CA VAL A 459 -2.61 16.55 27.48
C VAL A 459 -2.65 15.46 26.41
N GLY A 460 -3.78 15.28 25.72
CA GLY A 460 -3.94 14.14 24.82
C GLY A 460 -5.17 14.19 23.95
N VAL A 461 -5.21 13.26 23.00
CA VAL A 461 -6.31 13.05 22.07
C VAL A 461 -6.49 11.55 21.83
N SER A 462 -7.74 11.07 21.85
CA SER A 462 -8.12 9.74 21.38
C SER A 462 -8.90 9.88 20.07
N PRO A 463 -8.31 9.47 18.93
CA PRO A 463 -9.01 9.39 17.65
C PRO A 463 -10.23 8.45 17.67
N GLY A 464 -11.28 8.82 16.94
CA GLY A 464 -12.49 8.02 16.79
C GLY A 464 -13.51 8.22 17.91
N GLN A 465 -14.52 7.37 17.92
CA GLN A 465 -15.64 7.40 18.86
C GLN A 465 -15.31 6.78 20.21
N ASP A 466 -14.26 5.97 20.32
CA ASP A 466 -13.77 5.41 21.59
C ASP A 466 -12.84 6.38 22.35
N PRO A 467 -13.25 6.92 23.52
CA PRO A 467 -12.48 7.92 24.27
C PRO A 467 -11.29 7.38 25.07
N TYR A 468 -11.01 6.07 25.01
CA TYR A 468 -9.88 5.49 25.74
C TYR A 468 -8.55 6.15 25.37
N PHE A 469 -7.76 6.52 26.38
CA PHE A 469 -6.47 7.15 26.18
C PHE A 469 -5.43 6.67 27.18
N ARG A 470 -4.20 6.46 26.71
CA ARG A 470 -3.04 6.17 27.57
C ARG A 470 -2.14 7.40 27.66
N ASP A 471 -2.12 8.02 28.84
CA ASP A 471 -1.28 9.17 29.11
C ASP A 471 0.07 8.73 29.67
N CYS A 472 1.14 8.84 28.87
CA CYS A 472 2.51 8.59 29.29
C CYS A 472 3.32 9.89 29.41
N GLY A 473 2.67 11.04 29.60
CA GLY A 473 3.35 12.33 29.73
C GLY A 473 3.82 12.96 28.42
N GLN A 474 3.48 12.39 27.26
CA GLN A 474 3.91 12.89 25.95
C GLN A 474 3.30 14.24 25.55
N GLY A 475 2.11 14.58 26.09
CA GLY A 475 1.36 15.77 25.68
C GLY A 475 0.68 15.63 24.31
N VAL A 476 0.21 16.75 23.77
CA VAL A 476 -0.36 16.85 22.42
C VAL A 476 0.01 18.23 21.86
N ASN A 477 0.27 18.30 20.56
CA ASN A 477 0.44 19.58 19.84
C ASN A 477 -0.29 19.52 18.50
N GLY A 478 -0.36 20.64 17.78
CA GLY A 478 -1.06 20.68 16.49
C GLY A 478 -2.58 20.65 16.60
N GLN A 479 -3.13 20.74 17.82
CA GLN A 479 -4.57 20.86 18.00
C GLN A 479 -5.13 22.10 17.28
N PRO A 480 -6.33 22.02 16.68
CA PRO A 480 -6.96 23.18 16.05
C PRO A 480 -7.12 24.34 17.05
N SER A 481 -7.00 25.58 16.56
CA SER A 481 -7.01 26.78 17.43
C SER A 481 -8.31 26.97 18.22
N TYR A 482 -9.41 26.36 17.80
CA TYR A 482 -10.69 26.39 18.51
C TYR A 482 -10.76 25.39 19.68
N VAL A 483 -9.78 24.50 19.82
CA VAL A 483 -9.67 23.56 20.93
C VAL A 483 -8.99 24.27 22.11
N PRO A 484 -9.70 24.50 23.23
CA PRO A 484 -9.13 25.21 24.36
C PRO A 484 -7.97 24.46 25.00
N THR A 485 -6.97 25.19 25.51
CA THR A 485 -5.89 24.58 26.31
C THR A 485 -6.34 24.20 27.72
N SER A 486 -7.45 24.77 28.19
CA SER A 486 -8.09 24.46 29.46
C SER A 486 -9.43 23.76 29.26
N ALA A 487 -9.77 22.80 30.11
CA ALA A 487 -11.02 22.03 29.99
C ALA A 487 -12.26 22.95 29.93
N PRO A 488 -13.09 22.90 28.87
CA PRO A 488 -14.22 23.81 28.71
C PRO A 488 -15.33 23.51 29.72
N GLY A 489 -15.81 24.54 30.41
CA GLY A 489 -16.93 24.44 31.36
C GLY A 489 -18.31 24.31 30.70
N SER A 490 -18.42 24.68 29.42
CA SER A 490 -19.64 24.59 28.61
C SER A 490 -19.32 24.06 27.22
N ALA A 491 -20.32 23.55 26.52
CA ALA A 491 -20.18 23.18 25.11
C ALA A 491 -19.70 24.38 24.28
N GLN A 492 -18.84 24.12 23.30
CA GLN A 492 -18.29 25.13 22.39
C GLN A 492 -18.84 24.92 20.99
N ALA A 493 -19.07 26.02 20.28
CA ALA A 493 -19.48 25.97 18.88
C ALA A 493 -18.35 25.43 18.00
N GLY A 494 -18.71 24.62 17.00
CA GLY A 494 -17.76 24.16 15.99
C GLY A 494 -17.45 25.22 14.94
N TYR A 495 -16.85 24.81 13.83
CA TYR A 495 -16.62 25.68 12.69
C TYR A 495 -17.76 25.65 11.67
N LEU A 496 -17.86 26.70 10.86
CA LEU A 496 -18.64 26.72 9.62
C LEU A 496 -17.69 26.43 8.45
N ALA A 497 -17.81 25.26 7.82
CA ALA A 497 -17.12 24.94 6.57
C ALA A 497 -18.11 25.05 5.41
N THR A 498 -17.84 25.90 4.44
CA THR A 498 -18.76 26.23 3.34
C THR A 498 -17.99 26.82 2.14
N THR A 499 -18.70 27.28 1.11
CA THR A 499 -18.11 27.93 -0.08
C THR A 499 -18.45 29.41 -0.12
N ILE A 500 -17.58 30.21 -0.75
CA ILE A 500 -17.84 31.63 -1.01
C ILE A 500 -18.72 31.73 -2.25
N SER A 501 -19.96 32.17 -2.06
CA SER A 501 -20.94 32.31 -3.14
C SER A 501 -20.75 33.62 -3.92
N SER A 502 -20.38 34.71 -3.24
CA SER A 502 -20.06 35.99 -3.86
C SER A 502 -19.20 36.90 -2.95
N GLY A 503 -18.69 38.01 -3.47
CA GLY A 503 -17.90 39.00 -2.72
C GLY A 503 -16.40 38.72 -2.63
N GLY A 504 -15.90 37.64 -3.24
CA GLY A 504 -14.47 37.35 -3.34
C GLY A 504 -13.65 38.53 -3.88
N GLY A 505 -12.45 38.71 -3.35
CA GLY A 505 -11.60 39.89 -3.54
C GLY A 505 -11.98 41.11 -2.68
N THR A 506 -13.06 41.06 -1.90
CA THR A 506 -13.50 42.15 -1.01
C THR A 506 -13.46 41.75 0.46
N THR A 507 -13.67 42.72 1.36
CA THR A 507 -13.79 42.52 2.82
C THR A 507 -15.17 42.05 3.27
N SER A 508 -16.12 41.88 2.36
CA SER A 508 -17.47 41.41 2.65
C SER A 508 -17.82 40.23 1.75
N LEU A 509 -17.79 39.03 2.32
CA LEU A 509 -18.06 37.79 1.60
C LEU A 509 -19.50 37.33 1.87
N THR A 510 -20.15 36.77 0.86
CA THR A 510 -21.38 35.99 1.05
C THR A 510 -21.00 34.52 0.98
N LEU A 511 -21.38 33.76 2.00
CA LEU A 511 -21.14 32.32 2.09
C LEU A 511 -22.36 31.55 1.56
N ALA A 512 -22.16 30.29 1.18
CA ALA A 512 -23.26 29.43 0.73
C ALA A 512 -24.15 28.95 1.88
N ASN A 513 -23.61 28.87 3.10
CA ASN A 513 -24.34 28.50 4.30
C ASN A 513 -24.28 29.61 5.35
N ALA A 514 -25.37 29.78 6.08
CA ALA A 514 -25.42 30.69 7.22
C ALA A 514 -24.67 30.09 8.44
N ALA A 515 -24.10 30.97 9.27
CA ALA A 515 -23.47 30.57 10.52
C ALA A 515 -24.51 30.02 11.51
N GLY A 516 -24.13 28.96 12.22
CA GLY A 516 -24.94 28.40 13.31
C GLY A 516 -24.87 29.23 14.58
N THR A 517 -23.75 29.92 14.82
CA THR A 517 -23.55 30.80 15.98
C THR A 517 -22.80 32.06 15.57
N THR A 518 -22.90 33.11 16.39
CA THR A 518 -22.17 34.36 16.17
C THR A 518 -20.70 34.16 16.50
N ALA A 519 -19.83 34.37 15.51
CA ALA A 519 -18.38 34.34 15.65
C ALA A 519 -17.83 35.75 15.43
N THR A 520 -17.05 36.25 16.39
CA THR A 520 -16.45 37.60 16.32
C THR A 520 -14.93 37.51 16.30
N SER A 521 -14.29 38.23 15.39
CA SER A 521 -12.83 38.31 15.26
C SER A 521 -12.15 36.95 15.17
N GLN A 522 -12.76 36.02 14.45
CA GLN A 522 -12.26 34.67 14.26
C GLN A 522 -11.32 34.58 13.06
N THR A 523 -10.36 33.67 13.15
CA THR A 523 -9.49 33.34 12.01
C THR A 523 -10.28 32.52 10.99
N VAL A 524 -10.19 32.94 9.73
CA VAL A 524 -10.81 32.32 8.57
C VAL A 524 -9.72 31.80 7.64
N LEU A 525 -9.89 30.56 7.17
CA LEU A 525 -8.89 29.83 6.39
C LEU A 525 -9.51 29.29 5.09
N HIS A 526 -8.72 29.18 4.03
CA HIS A 526 -9.09 28.42 2.83
C HIS A 526 -9.31 26.95 3.18
N ASP A 527 -10.27 26.30 2.55
CA ASP A 527 -10.60 24.91 2.83
C ASP A 527 -10.99 24.13 1.57
N ASN A 528 -10.26 23.08 1.25
CA ASN A 528 -10.54 22.24 0.09
C ASN A 528 -11.59 21.14 0.35
N SER A 529 -12.08 20.99 1.57
CA SER A 529 -12.98 19.89 1.93
C SER A 529 -14.30 19.91 1.17
N SER A 530 -14.91 21.08 0.97
CA SER A 530 -16.12 21.20 0.14
C SER A 530 -15.86 20.90 -1.34
N ALA A 531 -14.71 21.34 -1.86
CA ALA A 531 -14.31 21.08 -3.24
C ALA A 531 -14.11 19.58 -3.50
N LEU A 532 -13.44 18.88 -2.57
CA LEU A 532 -13.22 17.43 -2.67
C LEU A 532 -14.53 16.65 -2.56
N LYS A 533 -15.42 17.00 -1.61
CA LYS A 533 -16.75 16.39 -1.50
C LYS A 533 -17.58 16.59 -2.77
N ALA A 534 -17.51 17.76 -3.40
CA ALA A 534 -18.19 18.03 -4.66
C ALA A 534 -17.62 17.18 -5.82
N ALA A 535 -16.30 17.07 -5.92
CA ALA A 535 -15.64 16.24 -6.94
C ALA A 535 -15.98 14.76 -6.79
N VAL A 536 -15.96 14.23 -5.55
CA VAL A 536 -16.37 12.85 -5.23
C VAL A 536 -17.84 12.62 -5.55
N THR A 537 -18.72 13.54 -5.15
CA THR A 537 -20.16 13.45 -5.46
C THR A 537 -20.39 13.38 -6.97
N ALA A 538 -19.69 14.22 -7.75
CA ALA A 538 -19.78 14.21 -9.20
C ALA A 538 -19.26 12.89 -9.81
N ALA A 539 -18.20 12.30 -9.23
CA ALA A 539 -17.68 11.00 -9.66
C ALA A 539 -18.67 9.86 -9.40
N LEU A 540 -19.27 9.80 -8.20
CA LEU A 540 -20.26 8.77 -7.88
C LEU A 540 -21.51 8.89 -8.76
N LEU A 541 -22.04 10.10 -8.99
CA LEU A 541 -23.15 10.32 -9.91
C LEU A 541 -22.83 9.93 -11.36
N ALA A 542 -21.55 9.85 -11.71
CA ALA A 542 -21.08 9.43 -13.03
C ALA A 542 -20.70 7.94 -13.10
N HIS A 543 -21.15 7.13 -12.14
CA HIS A 543 -20.83 5.70 -12.01
C HIS A 543 -19.36 5.40 -11.68
N GLY A 544 -18.74 6.25 -10.86
CA GLY A 544 -17.36 6.11 -10.39
C GLY A 544 -16.34 6.87 -11.23
N GLY A 545 -15.05 6.57 -11.01
CA GLY A 545 -13.94 7.18 -11.75
C GLY A 545 -12.81 7.69 -10.86
N VAL A 546 -11.94 8.52 -11.43
CA VAL A 546 -10.77 9.07 -10.75
C VAL A 546 -11.02 10.51 -10.32
N VAL A 547 -11.01 10.79 -9.02
CA VAL A 547 -10.94 12.15 -8.47
C VAL A 547 -9.46 12.51 -8.33
N ARG A 548 -9.03 13.64 -8.89
CA ARG A 548 -7.62 14.01 -8.92
C ARG A 548 -7.37 15.30 -8.16
N ILE A 549 -6.46 15.23 -7.19
CA ILE A 549 -5.81 16.38 -6.57
C ILE A 549 -4.46 16.55 -7.30
N PRO A 550 -4.35 17.53 -8.22
CA PRO A 550 -3.30 17.54 -9.23
C PRO A 550 -1.90 17.82 -8.65
N VAL A 551 -0.89 17.51 -9.45
CA VAL A 551 0.50 17.91 -9.16
C VAL A 551 0.63 19.42 -9.30
N ILE A 552 1.27 20.04 -8.33
CA ILE A 552 1.68 21.44 -8.33
C ILE A 552 3.14 21.53 -8.81
N ALA A 553 3.50 22.61 -9.52
CA ALA A 553 4.86 22.75 -10.06
C ALA A 553 5.93 22.65 -8.95
N ALA A 554 6.97 21.86 -9.19
CA ALA A 554 8.03 21.57 -8.22
C ALA A 554 8.79 22.84 -7.80
N GLY A 555 9.11 22.97 -6.50
CA GLY A 555 10.00 24.02 -5.96
C GLY A 555 9.48 24.87 -4.80
N GLY A 556 8.32 24.57 -4.21
CA GLY A 556 7.78 25.36 -3.10
C GLY A 556 6.96 24.55 -2.10
N PHE A 557 6.85 25.07 -0.87
CA PHE A 557 6.01 24.61 0.24
C PHE A 557 4.49 24.74 -0.05
N ASN A 558 4.08 24.58 -1.31
CA ASN A 558 2.69 24.71 -1.73
C ASN A 558 1.95 23.39 -1.49
N THR A 559 0.69 23.47 -1.11
CA THR A 559 -0.16 22.31 -0.79
C THR A 559 -1.64 22.66 -0.96
N PHE A 560 -2.48 21.62 -0.96
CA PHE A 560 -3.92 21.75 -0.83
C PHE A 560 -4.31 21.66 0.65
N PRO A 561 -4.66 22.77 1.32
CA PRO A 561 -5.08 22.75 2.71
C PRO A 561 -6.50 22.20 2.88
N PHE A 562 -6.68 21.31 3.85
CA PHE A 562 -7.98 20.81 4.31
C PHE A 562 -8.13 21.17 5.79
N ASN A 563 -8.86 22.25 6.07
CA ASN A 563 -9.04 22.83 7.40
C ASN A 563 -10.34 22.40 8.08
N SER A 564 -11.20 21.64 7.38
CA SER A 564 -12.38 20.98 7.95
C SER A 564 -12.40 19.49 7.65
N THR A 565 -13.06 18.69 8.49
CA THR A 565 -13.17 17.23 8.31
C THR A 565 -13.77 16.87 6.95
N VAL A 566 -13.05 16.07 6.17
CA VAL A 566 -13.54 15.52 4.91
C VAL A 566 -14.24 14.21 5.21
N ASP A 567 -15.54 14.26 5.44
CA ASP A 567 -16.35 13.05 5.61
C ASP A 567 -16.90 12.53 4.27
N LEU A 568 -16.31 11.45 3.76
CA LEU A 568 -16.75 10.75 2.56
C LEU A 568 -17.88 9.75 2.83
N THR A 569 -18.08 9.32 4.08
CA THR A 569 -19.16 8.39 4.46
C THR A 569 -20.54 9.03 4.35
N SER A 570 -20.62 10.36 4.45
CA SER A 570 -21.85 11.13 4.26
C SER A 570 -22.28 11.33 2.81
N ILE A 571 -21.43 10.98 1.82
CA ILE A 571 -21.73 11.22 0.40
C ILE A 571 -22.58 10.06 -0.13
N PRO A 572 -23.80 10.31 -0.65
CA PRO A 572 -24.63 9.26 -1.23
C PRO A 572 -23.94 8.57 -2.40
N ASN A 573 -23.94 7.23 -2.40
CA ASN A 573 -23.46 6.41 -3.51
C ASN A 573 -24.63 5.62 -4.14
N PRO A 574 -25.55 6.29 -4.87
CA PRO A 574 -26.76 5.65 -5.40
C PRO A 574 -26.47 4.62 -6.51
N THR A 575 -25.25 4.61 -7.05
CA THR A 575 -24.82 3.76 -8.16
C THR A 575 -23.93 2.59 -7.73
N ASP A 576 -23.72 2.42 -6.41
CA ASP A 576 -22.83 1.41 -5.84
C ASP A 576 -21.45 1.37 -6.54
N SER A 577 -20.91 2.56 -6.81
CA SER A 577 -19.71 2.73 -7.63
C SER A 577 -18.46 2.93 -6.79
N HIS A 578 -17.31 2.52 -7.32
CA HIS A 578 -16.01 2.72 -6.70
C HIS A 578 -15.31 3.96 -7.25
N ILE A 579 -14.59 4.67 -6.39
CA ILE A 579 -13.79 5.83 -6.79
C ILE A 579 -12.33 5.64 -6.41
N ARG A 580 -11.45 6.23 -7.22
CA ARG A 580 -10.03 6.40 -6.88
C ARG A 580 -9.75 7.87 -6.66
N ILE A 581 -9.13 8.22 -5.54
CA ILE A 581 -8.62 9.56 -5.26
C ILE A 581 -7.11 9.54 -5.47
N GLU A 582 -6.64 10.25 -6.50
CA GLU A 582 -5.21 10.47 -6.74
C GLU A 582 -4.75 11.77 -6.08
N LEU A 583 -3.66 11.71 -5.32
CA LEU A 583 -3.14 12.86 -4.57
C LEU A 583 -1.63 13.04 -4.67
N ALA A 584 -1.19 14.26 -4.96
CA ALA A 584 0.23 14.63 -5.07
C ALA A 584 0.83 15.12 -3.75
N ASN A 585 0.45 16.32 -3.28
CA ASN A 585 0.88 16.88 -2.00
C ASN A 585 -0.29 17.57 -1.29
N VAL A 586 -0.82 16.93 -0.25
CA VAL A 586 -2.00 17.40 0.50
C VAL A 586 -1.67 17.66 1.96
N PHE A 587 -2.35 18.63 2.57
CA PHE A 587 -2.13 19.01 3.96
C PHE A 587 -3.45 19.08 4.74
N PHE A 588 -3.66 18.09 5.61
CA PHE A 588 -4.89 17.91 6.38
C PHE A 588 -4.74 18.42 7.81
N ASN A 589 -5.38 19.54 8.13
CA ASN A 589 -5.50 20.06 9.50
C ASN A 589 -6.69 19.45 10.25
N GLN A 590 -7.61 18.83 9.52
CA GLN A 590 -8.67 17.96 10.05
C GLN A 590 -8.70 16.61 9.33
N PRO A 591 -9.23 15.53 9.95
CA PRO A 591 -9.14 14.19 9.39
C PRO A 591 -9.91 14.01 8.07
N LEU A 592 -9.41 13.10 7.23
CA LEU A 592 -10.18 12.47 6.16
C LEU A 592 -10.90 11.24 6.72
N VAL A 593 -12.23 11.26 6.76
CA VAL A 593 -13.06 10.08 7.07
C VAL A 593 -13.39 9.39 5.74
N ILE A 594 -12.82 8.21 5.53
CA ILE A 594 -12.93 7.46 4.27
C ILE A 594 -14.19 6.58 4.24
N SER A 595 -14.63 6.18 3.04
CA SER A 595 -15.73 5.22 2.84
C SER A 595 -15.23 3.89 2.27
N GLY A 596 -16.01 2.81 2.40
CA GLY A 596 -15.63 1.45 1.96
C GLY A 596 -15.31 1.30 0.46
N PHE A 597 -15.83 2.18 -0.40
CA PHE A 597 -15.67 2.14 -1.87
C PHE A 597 -14.53 3.04 -2.40
N THR A 598 -13.58 3.42 -1.55
CA THR A 598 -12.51 4.36 -1.88
C THR A 598 -11.16 3.68 -2.07
N GLU A 599 -10.52 3.94 -3.22
CA GLU A 599 -9.09 3.72 -3.41
C GLU A 599 -8.33 5.06 -3.24
N LEU A 600 -7.35 5.12 -2.34
CA LEU A 600 -6.44 6.27 -2.21
C LEU A 600 -5.11 5.93 -2.88
N GLN A 601 -4.68 6.74 -3.84
CA GLN A 601 -3.42 6.53 -4.55
C GLN A 601 -2.55 7.79 -4.54
N GLY A 602 -1.31 7.65 -4.10
CA GLY A 602 -0.32 8.72 -4.22
C GLY A 602 0.21 8.89 -5.65
N ILE A 603 0.33 10.14 -6.09
CA ILE A 603 1.03 10.52 -7.31
C ILE A 603 2.51 10.72 -6.94
N PRO A 604 3.45 10.01 -7.60
CA PRO A 604 4.89 10.11 -7.35
C PRO A 604 5.43 11.55 -7.25
N GLN A 605 5.81 11.98 -6.06
CA GLN A 605 6.40 13.30 -5.78
C GLN A 605 7.49 13.27 -4.70
N THR A 606 7.51 12.25 -3.85
CA THR A 606 8.42 12.13 -2.71
C THR A 606 8.94 10.72 -2.55
N GLU A 607 10.03 10.58 -1.81
CA GLU A 607 10.59 9.28 -1.43
C GLU A 607 10.90 9.27 0.07
N THR A 608 11.20 8.09 0.60
CA THR A 608 11.69 7.88 1.95
C THR A 608 12.71 6.75 1.95
N SER A 609 13.58 6.71 2.95
CA SER A 609 14.50 5.59 3.15
C SER A 609 13.74 4.26 3.17
N PHE A 610 14.32 3.24 2.52
CA PHE A 610 13.77 1.89 2.39
C PHE A 610 12.42 1.78 1.65
N SER A 611 11.91 2.88 1.08
CA SER A 611 10.84 2.81 0.09
C SER A 611 11.45 2.61 -1.28
N TYR A 612 10.91 1.64 -2.01
CA TYR A 612 11.39 1.26 -3.35
C TYR A 612 10.46 1.77 -4.47
N THR A 613 9.45 2.57 -4.10
CA THR A 613 8.47 3.13 -5.03
C THR A 613 8.26 4.61 -4.71
N PRO A 614 8.33 5.53 -5.70
CA PRO A 614 7.96 6.92 -5.50
C PRO A 614 6.53 7.11 -4.96
N LEU A 615 6.35 8.05 -4.03
CA LEU A 615 5.13 8.22 -3.23
C LEU A 615 4.50 9.61 -3.41
N GLY A 616 3.19 9.70 -3.25
CA GLY A 616 2.49 10.96 -2.97
C GLY A 616 2.65 11.36 -1.50
N SER A 617 2.57 12.65 -1.19
CA SER A 617 2.72 13.20 0.16
C SER A 617 1.35 13.50 0.78
N PHE A 618 1.09 12.93 1.95
CA PHE A 618 -0.09 13.17 2.78
C PHE A 618 0.37 13.65 4.16
N GLY A 619 0.39 14.96 4.36
CA GLY A 619 0.82 15.59 5.62
C GLY A 619 -0.34 16.29 6.32
N GLY A 620 -0.05 16.95 7.44
CA GLY A 620 -1.04 17.70 8.21
C GLY A 620 -0.81 17.65 9.71
N VAL A 621 -1.66 18.37 10.46
CA VAL A 621 -1.74 18.26 11.93
C VAL A 621 -3.05 17.61 12.41
N ALA A 622 -3.81 16.97 11.52
CA ALA A 622 -5.03 16.27 11.91
C ALA A 622 -4.74 15.05 12.80
N HIS A 623 -5.49 14.92 13.91
CA HIS A 623 -5.48 13.74 14.78
C HIS A 623 -6.76 12.93 14.56
N PRO A 624 -6.73 11.81 13.81
CA PRO A 624 -5.66 11.29 12.95
C PRO A 624 -5.67 11.93 11.54
N LEU A 625 -4.73 11.58 10.66
CA LEU A 625 -4.79 12.03 9.26
C LEU A 625 -5.95 11.35 8.51
N VAL A 626 -6.10 10.03 8.66
CA VAL A 626 -7.21 9.24 8.10
C VAL A 626 -7.94 8.49 9.20
N LEU A 627 -9.27 8.58 9.19
CA LEU A 627 -10.16 7.85 10.09
C LEU A 627 -11.06 6.91 9.28
N ALA A 628 -11.13 5.65 9.71
CA ALA A 628 -12.16 4.69 9.30
C ALA A 628 -13.04 4.36 10.51
N ASN A 629 -14.34 4.27 10.28
CA ASN A 629 -15.39 4.01 11.28
C ASN A 629 -16.39 2.97 10.73
N GLY A 630 -17.44 2.64 11.47
CA GLY A 630 -18.43 1.62 11.08
C GLY A 630 -19.19 1.83 9.77
N ASN A 631 -18.95 2.92 9.05
CA ASN A 631 -19.42 3.11 7.67
C ASN A 631 -18.32 2.83 6.62
N THR A 632 -17.17 2.27 7.02
CA THR A 632 -15.95 2.07 6.23
C THR A 632 -15.67 0.58 5.99
N HIS A 633 -16.65 -0.18 5.53
CA HIS A 633 -16.52 -1.63 5.39
C HIS A 633 -16.19 -2.07 3.97
N GLY A 634 -15.19 -2.96 3.84
CA GLY A 634 -14.95 -3.82 2.69
C GLY A 634 -14.52 -3.11 1.40
N GLY A 635 -13.28 -3.36 0.95
CA GLY A 635 -12.83 -2.94 -0.38
C GLY A 635 -12.04 -1.62 -0.41
N VAL A 636 -11.43 -1.24 0.71
CA VAL A 636 -10.54 -0.07 0.78
C VAL A 636 -9.13 -0.45 0.35
N HIS A 637 -8.56 0.31 -0.59
CA HIS A 637 -7.18 0.15 -1.03
C HIS A 637 -6.43 1.48 -0.91
N ILE A 638 -5.39 1.51 -0.10
CA ILE A 638 -4.52 2.69 0.09
C ILE A 638 -3.15 2.33 -0.45
N ARG A 639 -2.63 3.10 -1.40
CA ARG A 639 -1.34 2.79 -2.02
C ARG A 639 -0.47 3.98 -2.40
N ARG A 640 0.85 3.78 -2.32
CA ARG A 640 1.88 4.73 -2.73
C ARG A 640 1.80 6.09 -2.02
N ILE A 641 1.41 6.11 -0.75
CA ILE A 641 1.28 7.33 0.05
C ILE A 641 2.34 7.36 1.15
N LYS A 642 3.00 8.51 1.29
CA LYS A 642 3.79 8.89 2.46
C LYS A 642 2.93 9.68 3.43
N PHE A 643 2.49 9.03 4.49
CA PHE A 643 1.82 9.69 5.62
C PHE A 643 2.86 10.35 6.53
N SER A 644 2.77 11.66 6.67
CA SER A 644 3.68 12.48 7.48
C SER A 644 2.97 12.99 8.74
N ALA A 645 2.86 12.11 9.75
CA ALA A 645 2.22 12.44 11.04
C ALA A 645 3.27 12.94 12.04
N ASN A 646 3.59 14.23 11.93
CA ASN A 646 4.66 14.89 12.68
C ASN A 646 4.20 15.52 14.01
N ALA A 647 2.89 15.67 14.23
CA ALA A 647 2.36 16.21 15.48
C ALA A 647 2.43 15.14 16.60
N THR A 648 2.67 15.60 17.83
CA THR A 648 2.73 14.77 19.02
C THR A 648 1.34 14.21 19.32
N GLY A 649 1.22 12.88 19.40
CA GLY A 649 -0.08 12.22 19.58
C GLY A 649 -0.85 12.04 18.27
N GLN A 650 -0.19 12.17 17.11
CA GLN A 650 -0.80 12.04 15.79
C GLN A 650 -0.56 10.66 15.19
N SER A 651 -1.64 10.00 14.78
CA SER A 651 -1.60 8.76 13.99
C SER A 651 -1.86 9.07 12.52
N SER A 652 -1.20 8.33 11.63
CA SER A 652 -1.45 8.38 10.19
C SER A 652 -2.83 7.84 9.85
N ILE A 653 -3.15 6.64 10.36
CA ILE A 653 -4.43 5.99 10.09
C ILE A 653 -4.98 5.42 11.40
N VAL A 654 -6.25 5.67 11.67
CA VAL A 654 -6.99 4.97 12.74
C VAL A 654 -8.22 4.31 12.13
N MET A 655 -8.34 3.01 12.35
CA MET A 655 -9.53 2.22 12.04
C MET A 655 -10.19 1.91 13.36
N ASP A 656 -11.27 2.61 13.67
CA ASP A 656 -11.97 2.47 14.95
C ASP A 656 -12.89 1.24 14.95
N GLN A 657 -13.33 0.81 16.13
CA GLN A 657 -14.25 -0.31 16.23
C GLN A 657 -15.69 0.16 16.00
N VAL A 658 -16.54 -0.73 15.47
CA VAL A 658 -17.99 -0.52 15.33
C VAL A 658 -18.69 -0.78 16.67
N VAL A 659 -19.61 0.11 17.04
CA VAL A 659 -20.47 -0.01 18.21
C VAL A 659 -21.28 -1.32 18.16
N GLY A 660 -21.11 -2.17 19.16
CA GLY A 660 -21.86 -3.43 19.29
C GLY A 660 -21.51 -4.53 18.29
N SER A 661 -20.46 -4.35 17.47
CA SER A 661 -19.98 -5.33 16.50
C SER A 661 -18.45 -5.43 16.56
N GLY A 662 -17.83 -6.11 15.59
CA GLY A 662 -16.39 -6.13 15.37
C GLY A 662 -15.83 -4.77 14.95
N GLY A 663 -14.60 -4.74 14.43
CA GLY A 663 -14.02 -3.55 13.82
C GLY A 663 -14.07 -3.61 12.29
N GLU A 664 -13.33 -2.70 11.66
CA GLU A 664 -13.26 -2.60 10.20
C GLU A 664 -12.73 -3.86 9.51
N VAL A 665 -13.12 -4.06 8.25
CA VAL A 665 -12.72 -5.25 7.48
C VAL A 665 -12.32 -4.93 6.06
N GLY A 666 -11.35 -5.68 5.52
CA GLY A 666 -11.02 -5.69 4.10
C GLY A 666 -10.21 -4.47 3.65
N PHE A 667 -9.05 -4.26 4.28
CA PHE A 667 -8.12 -3.18 3.95
C PHE A 667 -6.86 -3.74 3.29
N ILE A 668 -6.51 -3.17 2.13
CA ILE A 668 -5.24 -3.42 1.45
C ILE A 668 -4.41 -2.13 1.50
N LEU A 669 -3.21 -2.25 2.03
CA LEU A 669 -2.26 -1.17 2.20
C LEU A 669 -0.95 -1.53 1.50
N GLU A 670 -0.64 -0.86 0.40
CA GLU A 670 0.40 -1.28 -0.54
C GLU A 670 1.38 -0.15 -0.85
N ASP A 671 2.69 -0.40 -0.70
CA ASP A 671 3.75 0.57 -0.99
C ASP A 671 3.57 1.91 -0.23
N ASN A 672 3.05 1.89 1.00
CA ASN A 672 2.86 3.11 1.80
C ASN A 672 4.00 3.32 2.80
N ALA A 673 4.29 4.58 3.12
CA ALA A 673 5.17 4.96 4.20
C ALA A 673 4.37 5.61 5.34
N TYR A 674 4.58 5.13 6.56
CA TYR A 674 3.90 5.61 7.76
C TYR A 674 4.89 6.21 8.74
N SER A 675 4.43 7.24 9.44
CA SER A 675 5.13 7.83 10.58
C SER A 675 4.15 8.09 11.71
N GLY A 676 4.67 8.15 12.93
CA GLY A 676 3.92 8.56 14.11
C GLY A 676 4.87 9.19 15.12
N THR A 677 4.49 10.35 15.67
CA THR A 677 5.31 11.08 16.66
C THR A 677 4.66 10.95 18.03
N PHE A 678 5.30 10.20 18.94
CA PHE A 678 4.72 9.80 20.24
C PHE A 678 3.32 9.18 20.16
N ALA A 679 2.99 8.56 19.02
CA ALA A 679 1.77 7.80 18.77
C ALA A 679 2.09 6.64 17.82
N SER A 680 1.25 5.60 17.83
CA SER A 680 1.32 4.55 16.82
C SER A 680 0.93 5.14 15.46
N ALA A 681 1.71 4.80 14.43
CA ALA A 681 1.49 5.33 13.09
C ALA A 681 0.16 4.83 12.52
N VAL A 682 -0.16 3.54 12.73
CA VAL A 682 -1.45 2.95 12.40
C VAL A 682 -2.05 2.30 13.64
N VAL A 683 -3.32 2.59 13.92
CA VAL A 683 -4.10 1.95 14.98
C VAL A 683 -5.32 1.28 14.38
N VAL A 684 -5.52 0.00 14.69
CA VAL A 684 -6.68 -0.78 14.25
C VAL A 684 -7.37 -1.35 15.47
N LYS A 685 -8.64 -1.00 15.68
CA LYS A 685 -9.46 -1.47 16.79
C LYS A 685 -10.47 -2.50 16.32
N GLY A 686 -10.22 -3.77 16.63
CA GLY A 686 -11.02 -4.91 16.17
C GLY A 686 -11.01 -5.15 14.66
N GLY A 687 -11.82 -6.11 14.22
CA GLY A 687 -12.01 -6.41 12.79
C GLY A 687 -11.13 -7.56 12.29
N PHE A 688 -11.04 -7.71 10.97
CA PHE A 688 -10.18 -8.70 10.33
C PHE A 688 -9.82 -8.30 8.90
N ASP A 689 -8.91 -9.02 8.25
CA ASP A 689 -8.59 -8.84 6.84
C ASP A 689 -7.84 -7.53 6.54
N PHE A 690 -6.61 -7.45 7.06
CA PHE A 690 -5.68 -6.34 6.87
C PHE A 690 -4.39 -6.80 6.18
N TRP A 691 -4.07 -6.24 5.01
CA TRP A 691 -2.84 -6.54 4.26
C TRP A 691 -1.95 -5.32 4.17
N PHE A 692 -0.73 -5.43 4.68
CA PHE A 692 0.34 -4.45 4.53
C PHE A 692 1.42 -5.06 3.64
N THR A 693 1.69 -4.45 2.49
CA THR A 693 2.64 -5.00 1.50
C THR A 693 3.63 -3.94 1.04
N ARG A 694 4.93 -4.27 1.09
CA ARG A 694 6.06 -3.44 0.58
C ARG A 694 6.11 -2.01 1.14
N GLY A 695 5.65 -1.81 2.37
CA GLY A 695 5.60 -0.49 3.02
C GLY A 695 6.85 -0.15 3.83
N VAL A 696 6.87 1.06 4.39
CA VAL A 696 7.83 1.50 5.42
C VAL A 696 7.05 2.04 6.61
N CYS A 697 7.44 1.73 7.83
CA CYS A 697 6.78 2.24 9.04
C CYS A 697 7.84 2.69 10.05
N GLY A 698 7.90 3.98 10.34
CA GLY A 698 8.78 4.55 11.36
C GLY A 698 8.04 4.90 12.64
N SER A 699 8.54 4.37 13.76
CA SER A 699 8.26 4.87 15.11
C SER A 699 9.57 5.43 15.68
N GLY A 700 9.54 6.32 16.67
CA GLY A 700 10.76 6.90 17.24
C GLY A 700 11.81 5.83 17.61
N GLY A 701 13.10 6.17 17.48
CA GLY A 701 14.24 5.26 17.70
C GLY A 701 14.51 4.87 19.16
N THR A 702 13.49 4.90 20.02
CA THR A 702 13.61 4.65 21.47
C THR A 702 12.71 3.49 21.88
N TRP A 703 13.06 2.78 22.95
CA TRP A 703 12.29 1.61 23.41
C TRP A 703 10.87 1.97 23.87
N ASP A 704 10.69 3.20 24.36
CA ASP A 704 9.43 3.71 24.88
C ASP A 704 8.54 4.32 23.80
N SER A 705 9.01 4.31 22.54
CA SER A 705 8.18 4.73 21.41
C SER A 705 6.99 3.77 21.22
N PRO A 706 5.79 4.30 20.95
CA PRO A 706 4.64 3.46 20.63
C PRO A 706 4.92 2.54 19.44
N PRO A 707 4.27 1.37 19.38
CA PRO A 707 4.46 0.44 18.27
C PRO A 707 4.02 1.09 16.95
N CYS A 708 4.72 0.79 15.85
CA CYS A 708 4.40 1.42 14.57
C CYS A 708 3.00 1.03 14.08
N LEU A 709 2.71 -0.27 14.03
CA LEU A 709 1.37 -0.81 13.82
C LEU A 709 0.82 -1.34 15.14
N ARG A 710 -0.33 -0.83 15.57
CA ARG A 710 -1.02 -1.28 16.78
C ARG A 710 -2.37 -1.87 16.43
N PHE A 711 -2.53 -3.15 16.71
CA PHE A 711 -3.80 -3.87 16.63
C PHE A 711 -4.32 -4.05 18.05
N THR A 712 -5.51 -3.54 18.33
CA THR A 712 -6.04 -3.52 19.69
C THR A 712 -7.56 -3.63 19.73
N ASN A 713 -8.17 -3.62 20.90
CA ASN A 713 -9.61 -3.56 21.06
C ASN A 713 -10.07 -2.14 21.46
N ALA A 714 -11.37 -1.88 21.37
CA ALA A 714 -11.95 -0.68 21.93
C ALA A 714 -12.25 -0.83 23.42
N SER A 715 -12.53 0.29 24.10
CA SER A 715 -13.12 0.24 25.44
C SER A 715 -14.56 -0.26 25.43
N THR A 716 -15.03 -0.68 26.61
CA THR A 716 -16.43 -1.08 26.82
C THR A 716 -17.42 0.07 26.60
N TYR A 717 -16.93 1.31 26.38
CA TYR A 717 -17.76 2.40 25.90
C TYR A 717 -18.38 2.06 24.54
N LEU A 718 -17.72 1.32 23.65
CA LEU A 718 -18.32 0.88 22.38
C LEU A 718 -19.11 -0.44 22.47
N ASN A 719 -19.59 -0.82 23.68
CA ASN A 719 -20.31 -2.07 24.02
C ASN A 719 -19.37 -3.24 24.43
N THR A 720 -19.92 -4.36 24.95
CA THR A 720 -19.20 -5.49 25.59
C THR A 720 -18.55 -6.48 24.62
N ALA A 721 -18.83 -6.41 23.31
CA ALA A 721 -18.33 -7.35 22.30
C ALA A 721 -17.03 -6.87 21.61
N THR A 722 -16.09 -6.30 22.37
CA THR A 722 -14.81 -5.82 21.82
C THR A 722 -13.88 -7.00 21.52
N GLN A 723 -13.09 -6.91 20.45
CA GLN A 723 -12.10 -7.94 20.08
C GLN A 723 -10.82 -7.33 19.52
N SER A 724 -9.72 -8.06 19.61
CA SER A 724 -8.49 -7.72 18.87
C SER A 724 -8.57 -8.16 17.40
N PRO A 725 -7.97 -7.40 16.45
CA PRO A 725 -7.97 -7.73 15.03
C PRO A 725 -7.38 -9.12 14.73
N GLY A 726 -7.90 -9.80 13.71
CA GLY A 726 -7.37 -11.07 13.21
C GLY A 726 -7.13 -11.09 11.69
N ARG A 727 -6.51 -12.15 11.15
CA ARG A 727 -6.19 -12.26 9.71
C ARG A 727 -5.40 -11.04 9.21
N ILE A 728 -4.17 -10.91 9.73
CA ILE A 728 -3.26 -9.81 9.45
C ILE A 728 -2.11 -10.35 8.61
N TYR A 729 -1.83 -9.69 7.49
CA TYR A 729 -0.73 -10.03 6.59
C TYR A 729 0.21 -8.83 6.47
N ILE A 730 1.49 -9.05 6.72
CA ILE A 730 2.56 -8.05 6.60
C ILE A 730 3.66 -8.65 5.75
N GLU A 731 3.83 -8.16 4.53
CA GLU A 731 4.79 -8.67 3.56
C GLU A 731 5.79 -7.57 3.17
N LYS A 732 7.08 -7.87 3.21
CA LYS A 732 8.16 -7.01 2.69
C LYS A 732 8.13 -5.58 3.22
N THR A 733 7.61 -5.39 4.43
CA THR A 733 7.51 -4.08 5.08
C THR A 733 8.78 -3.84 5.89
N ALA A 734 9.36 -2.65 5.75
CA ALA A 734 10.47 -2.20 6.57
C ALA A 734 9.95 -1.40 7.77
N PHE A 735 10.46 -1.71 8.95
CA PHE A 735 10.16 -1.00 10.19
C PHE A 735 11.41 -0.33 10.72
N SER A 736 11.24 0.82 11.38
CA SER A 736 12.33 1.49 12.10
C SER A 736 11.92 1.93 13.50
N GLY A 737 12.87 1.88 14.42
CA GLY A 737 12.70 2.30 15.82
C GLY A 737 12.03 1.24 16.70
N GLY A 738 11.32 1.69 17.75
CA GLY A 738 10.74 0.91 18.87
C GLY A 738 10.20 -0.51 18.60
N THR A 739 8.92 -0.75 18.92
CA THR A 739 8.25 -2.02 18.59
C THR A 739 7.65 -1.92 17.18
N SER A 740 7.88 -2.90 16.31
CA SER A 740 7.36 -2.82 14.93
C SER A 740 5.84 -3.01 14.91
N VAL A 741 5.37 -4.14 15.42
CA VAL A 741 3.96 -4.52 15.46
C VAL A 741 3.58 -4.92 16.88
N GLN A 742 2.48 -4.38 17.38
CA GLN A 742 1.91 -4.80 18.66
C GLN A 742 0.44 -5.20 18.50
N ILE A 743 0.10 -6.31 19.15
CA ILE A 743 -1.27 -6.81 19.27
C ILE A 743 -1.58 -6.89 20.77
N ASP A 744 -2.62 -6.19 21.22
CA ASP A 744 -2.96 -6.12 22.64
C ASP A 744 -4.46 -6.00 22.89
N ASN A 745 -4.94 -6.46 24.05
CA ASN A 745 -6.34 -6.34 24.43
C ASN A 745 -6.55 -5.13 25.36
N ILE A 746 -6.05 -3.97 24.98
CA ILE A 746 -6.07 -2.78 25.84
C ILE A 746 -6.98 -1.69 25.25
N PRO A 747 -8.08 -1.34 25.95
CA PRO A 747 -8.23 -1.45 27.40
C PRO A 747 -8.98 -2.69 27.93
N ASN A 748 -9.65 -3.48 27.09
CA ASN A 748 -10.45 -4.60 27.59
C ASN A 748 -9.68 -5.93 27.62
N LEU A 749 -9.00 -6.22 28.73
CA LEU A 749 -8.10 -7.39 28.87
C LEU A 749 -8.76 -8.77 28.67
N ASN A 750 -10.10 -8.85 28.72
CA ASN A 750 -10.85 -10.11 28.60
C ASN A 750 -11.45 -10.36 27.21
N SER A 751 -11.05 -9.59 26.18
CA SER A 751 -11.56 -9.81 24.83
C SER A 751 -10.93 -11.00 24.10
N THR A 752 -11.68 -11.61 23.20
CA THR A 752 -11.19 -12.61 22.25
C THR A 752 -10.53 -11.93 21.03
N GLY A 753 -9.75 -12.68 20.24
CA GLY A 753 -9.14 -12.18 18.98
C GLY A 753 -7.62 -12.36 18.91
N GLY A 754 -6.98 -11.70 17.94
CA GLY A 754 -5.51 -11.70 17.80
C GLY A 754 -4.90 -12.97 17.18
N GLY A 755 -5.63 -13.70 16.34
CA GLY A 755 -5.15 -14.90 15.63
C GLY A 755 -4.96 -14.69 14.12
N ASN A 756 -4.25 -15.63 13.47
CA ASN A 756 -3.91 -15.59 12.03
C ASN A 756 -3.07 -14.38 11.64
N ILE A 757 -1.82 -14.35 12.10
CA ILE A 757 -0.87 -13.27 11.83
C ILE A 757 0.26 -13.82 10.97
N PHE A 758 0.49 -13.22 9.81
CA PHE A 758 1.50 -13.64 8.86
C PHE A 758 2.43 -12.49 8.55
N MET A 759 3.69 -12.58 8.98
CA MET A 759 4.74 -11.61 8.67
C MET A 759 5.83 -12.28 7.83
N THR A 760 6.15 -11.73 6.67
CA THR A 760 7.09 -12.33 5.70
C THR A 760 8.05 -11.30 5.13
N GLY A 761 9.36 -11.57 5.16
CA GLY A 761 10.38 -10.73 4.52
C GLY A 761 10.49 -9.34 5.15
N THR A 762 10.33 -9.24 6.46
CA THR A 762 10.28 -7.98 7.20
C THR A 762 11.69 -7.56 7.58
N LEU A 763 12.03 -6.28 7.37
CA LEU A 763 13.27 -5.68 7.90
C LEU A 763 12.90 -4.79 9.09
N HIS A 764 13.52 -4.97 10.25
CA HIS A 764 13.37 -4.10 11.43
C HIS A 764 14.73 -3.46 11.73
N GLU A 765 14.86 -2.20 11.34
CA GLU A 765 16.08 -1.40 11.41
C GLU A 765 16.06 -0.48 12.65
N SER A 766 17.24 -0.13 13.19
CA SER A 766 17.38 0.71 14.38
C SER A 766 16.50 0.19 15.54
N ASN A 767 16.39 -1.13 15.66
CA ASN A 767 15.31 -1.73 16.42
C ASN A 767 15.53 -1.54 17.93
N ALA A 768 14.49 -1.02 18.56
CA ALA A 768 14.49 -0.63 19.96
C ALA A 768 13.53 -1.49 20.82
N GLY A 769 12.90 -2.49 20.22
CA GLY A 769 11.96 -3.44 20.80
C GLY A 769 11.76 -4.65 19.88
N PRO A 770 10.75 -5.50 20.16
CA PRO A 770 10.48 -6.68 19.34
C PRO A 770 9.89 -6.36 17.97
N VAL A 771 10.05 -7.30 17.04
CA VAL A 771 9.41 -7.25 15.71
C VAL A 771 7.90 -7.45 15.86
N LEU A 772 7.49 -8.45 16.64
CA LEU A 772 6.09 -8.67 16.99
C LEU A 772 5.94 -8.77 18.50
N ARG A 773 5.08 -7.95 19.07
CA ARG A 773 4.64 -8.03 20.45
C ARG A 773 3.18 -8.46 20.52
N MET A 774 2.90 -9.48 21.32
CA MET A 774 1.55 -9.96 21.59
C MET A 774 1.31 -9.90 23.11
N ALA A 775 0.42 -9.00 23.51
CA ALA A 775 0.11 -8.66 24.90
C ALA A 775 -1.41 -8.73 25.15
N ILE A 776 -2.02 -9.89 24.88
CA ILE A 776 -3.49 -10.04 24.88
C ILE A 776 -4.09 -10.44 26.24
N GLY A 777 -3.27 -10.68 27.27
CA GLY A 777 -3.72 -10.94 28.65
C GLY A 777 -3.78 -12.42 29.05
N ALA A 778 -3.66 -12.66 30.36
CA ALA A 778 -3.43 -13.98 30.96
C ALA A 778 -4.53 -15.00 30.64
N GLY A 779 -4.18 -16.06 29.92
CA GLY A 779 -5.04 -17.22 29.66
C GLY A 779 -5.75 -17.23 28.30
N GLN A 780 -5.64 -16.16 27.51
CA GLN A 780 -6.16 -16.13 26.15
C GLN A 780 -5.14 -16.73 25.18
N ALA A 781 -5.59 -17.67 24.35
CA ALA A 781 -4.75 -18.33 23.34
C ALA A 781 -4.76 -17.55 22.04
N THR A 782 -3.57 -17.21 21.53
CA THR A 782 -3.41 -16.75 20.13
C THR A 782 -2.92 -17.91 19.30
N CYS A 783 -3.57 -18.15 18.15
CA CYS A 783 -3.17 -19.18 17.22
C CYS A 783 -2.69 -18.61 15.89
N CYS A 784 -1.99 -19.47 15.13
CA CYS A 784 -1.64 -19.25 13.73
C CYS A 784 -0.78 -18.00 13.53
N VAL A 785 0.34 -17.90 14.26
CA VAL A 785 1.33 -16.85 14.06
C VAL A 785 2.45 -17.40 13.20
N LYS A 786 2.71 -16.79 12.04
CA LYS A 786 3.82 -17.16 11.15
C LYS A 786 4.72 -15.96 10.92
N LEU A 787 5.98 -16.08 11.32
CA LEU A 787 7.05 -15.15 11.03
C LEU A 787 8.04 -15.83 10.09
N PHE A 788 8.24 -15.31 8.88
CA PHE A 788 9.16 -15.87 7.90
C PHE A 788 10.15 -14.81 7.42
N ALA A 789 11.44 -15.14 7.35
CA ALA A 789 12.50 -14.25 6.86
C ALA A 789 12.45 -12.85 7.52
N GLN A 790 12.47 -12.83 8.85
CA GLN A 790 12.55 -11.59 9.62
C GLN A 790 14.02 -11.18 9.73
N GLU A 791 14.36 -9.97 9.34
CA GLU A 791 15.72 -9.43 9.41
C GLU A 791 15.74 -8.27 10.39
N VAL A 792 16.56 -8.38 11.43
CA VAL A 792 16.77 -7.34 12.43
C VAL A 792 18.14 -6.74 12.19
N ALA A 793 18.25 -5.41 12.16
CA ALA A 793 19.50 -4.70 11.92
C ALA A 793 19.64 -3.48 12.84
N ASP A 794 20.88 -3.12 13.16
CA ASP A 794 21.24 -1.94 13.97
C ASP A 794 20.49 -1.87 15.32
N GLN A 795 20.76 -2.83 16.21
CA GLN A 795 20.06 -2.92 17.49
C GLN A 795 20.40 -1.75 18.42
N ALA A 796 19.43 -0.85 18.63
CA ALA A 796 19.63 0.37 19.41
C ALA A 796 19.66 0.16 20.93
N ASN A 797 18.98 -0.86 21.46
CA ASN A 797 18.77 -1.05 22.92
C ASN A 797 19.43 -2.28 23.53
N GLY A 798 20.32 -2.97 22.81
CA GLY A 798 21.01 -4.16 23.28
C GLY A 798 20.40 -5.48 22.77
N LEU A 799 21.07 -6.58 23.08
CA LEU A 799 20.85 -7.89 22.43
C LEU A 799 19.79 -8.76 23.13
N HIS A 800 19.25 -8.38 24.29
CA HIS A 800 18.25 -9.20 25.00
C HIS A 800 16.81 -9.07 24.43
N GLN A 801 16.59 -8.13 23.51
CA GLN A 801 15.26 -7.93 22.90
C GLN A 801 14.85 -9.09 21.98
N PRO A 802 13.61 -9.62 22.07
CA PRO A 802 13.20 -10.79 21.30
C PRO A 802 12.68 -10.44 19.90
N ILE A 803 12.60 -11.43 19.00
CA ILE A 803 11.86 -11.26 17.73
C ILE A 803 10.35 -11.24 18.01
N LEU A 804 9.88 -12.22 18.79
CA LEU A 804 8.49 -12.36 19.22
C LEU A 804 8.38 -12.25 20.73
N GLU A 805 7.64 -11.26 21.22
CA GLU A 805 7.33 -11.10 22.64
C GLU A 805 5.89 -11.55 22.92
N LEU A 806 5.70 -12.49 23.85
CA LEU A 806 4.41 -13.04 24.26
C LEU A 806 4.09 -12.64 25.71
N THR A 807 3.78 -11.37 25.92
CA THR A 807 3.48 -10.83 27.25
C THR A 807 2.11 -11.33 27.72
N GLY A 808 2.09 -12.16 28.77
CA GLY A 808 0.87 -12.73 29.35
C GLY A 808 0.02 -13.56 28.38
N THR A 809 0.52 -13.93 27.20
CA THR A 809 -0.24 -14.54 26.10
C THR A 809 0.02 -16.04 26.04
N GLN A 810 -1.00 -16.89 25.84
CA GLN A 810 -0.77 -18.33 25.67
C GLN A 810 -0.46 -18.66 24.21
N PRO A 811 0.72 -19.21 23.88
CA PRO A 811 1.08 -19.54 22.50
C PRO A 811 0.28 -20.73 21.96
N SER A 812 -0.05 -20.69 20.66
CA SER A 812 -0.57 -21.83 19.92
C SER A 812 -0.19 -21.71 18.44
N GLN A 813 0.26 -22.80 17.81
CA GLN A 813 0.59 -22.85 16.37
C GLN A 813 1.46 -21.67 15.91
N ILE A 814 2.59 -21.46 16.60
CA ILE A 814 3.56 -20.41 16.27
C ILE A 814 4.65 -21.00 15.39
N ILE A 815 4.95 -20.33 14.27
CA ILE A 815 5.98 -20.72 13.31
C ILE A 815 6.92 -19.53 13.12
N VAL A 816 8.20 -19.71 13.41
CA VAL A 816 9.26 -18.72 13.13
C VAL A 816 10.33 -19.37 12.25
N GLU A 817 10.53 -18.84 11.04
CA GLU A 817 11.43 -19.42 10.04
C GLU A 817 12.37 -18.38 9.44
N ASN A 818 13.62 -18.75 9.16
CA ASN A 818 14.60 -17.94 8.42
C ASN A 818 14.87 -16.54 9.04
N ALA A 819 14.66 -16.38 10.34
CA ALA A 819 14.84 -15.10 11.02
C ALA A 819 16.32 -14.86 11.40
N LYS A 820 16.79 -13.62 11.26
CA LYS A 820 18.20 -13.19 11.40
C LYS A 820 18.31 -11.91 12.22
N GLY A 821 19.41 -11.77 12.97
CA GLY A 821 19.75 -10.56 13.73
C GLY A 821 21.23 -10.50 14.11
N PRO A 822 21.75 -9.33 14.52
CA PRO A 822 23.18 -9.10 14.76
C PRO A 822 23.75 -9.75 16.04
N GLY A 823 23.01 -10.60 16.76
CA GLY A 823 23.50 -11.17 18.02
C GLY A 823 22.63 -12.28 18.64
N PRO A 824 22.98 -12.73 19.87
CA PRO A 824 22.27 -13.73 20.68
C PRO A 824 20.87 -13.30 21.17
N ASN A 825 20.03 -12.73 20.32
CA ASN A 825 18.67 -12.32 20.71
C ASN A 825 17.78 -13.53 21.01
N PRO A 826 16.93 -13.49 22.04
CA PRO A 826 15.88 -14.49 22.21
C PRO A 826 14.97 -14.53 20.97
N THR A 827 14.66 -15.71 20.43
CA THR A 827 13.68 -15.78 19.32
C THR A 827 12.29 -15.43 19.84
N ILE A 828 11.91 -16.01 20.97
CA ILE A 828 10.61 -15.84 21.63
C ILE A 828 10.85 -15.57 23.11
N LEU A 829 10.12 -14.61 23.69
CA LEU A 829 10.19 -14.30 25.12
C LEU A 829 8.78 -14.21 25.71
N GLY A 830 8.56 -14.88 26.84
CA GLY A 830 7.26 -14.98 27.49
C GLY A 830 6.35 -16.08 26.93
N GLY A 831 5.11 -16.07 27.41
CA GLY A 831 4.08 -17.06 27.10
C GLY A 831 4.13 -18.31 27.99
N GLY A 832 2.97 -18.76 28.46
CA GLY A 832 2.87 -19.99 29.28
C GLY A 832 3.14 -21.27 28.48
N ALA A 833 3.09 -22.42 29.15
CA ALA A 833 3.22 -23.73 28.51
C ALA A 833 1.96 -24.07 27.71
N ALA A 834 1.89 -23.70 26.43
CA ALA A 834 0.82 -24.14 25.53
C ALA A 834 1.27 -24.15 24.05
N GLY A 835 0.72 -25.11 23.30
CA GLY A 835 0.77 -25.20 21.83
C GLY A 835 2.12 -25.57 21.18
N PRO A 836 2.12 -26.18 19.97
CA PRO A 836 3.34 -26.43 19.23
C PRO A 836 3.96 -25.10 18.76
N VAL A 837 5.24 -24.91 19.06
CA VAL A 837 6.06 -23.82 18.55
C VAL A 837 7.10 -24.43 17.61
N CYS A 838 7.07 -24.04 16.33
CA CYS A 838 8.02 -24.47 15.32
C CYS A 838 9.04 -23.36 15.07
N ILE A 839 10.33 -23.66 15.22
CA ILE A 839 11.42 -22.71 14.96
C ILE A 839 12.38 -23.38 13.99
N ASN A 840 12.63 -22.75 12.83
CA ASN A 840 13.40 -23.33 11.73
C ASN A 840 14.39 -22.33 11.11
N ASN A 841 15.65 -22.73 10.97
CA ASN A 841 16.72 -21.92 10.35
C ASN A 841 16.80 -20.47 10.88
N VAL A 842 16.81 -20.31 12.21
CA VAL A 842 16.87 -19.01 12.88
C VAL A 842 18.30 -18.75 13.37
N PHE A 843 18.89 -17.61 13.01
CA PHE A 843 20.27 -17.21 13.35
C PHE A 843 20.38 -16.41 14.67
N VAL A 844 19.33 -16.44 15.49
CA VAL A 844 19.29 -15.84 16.83
C VAL A 844 19.16 -16.93 17.91
N LEU A 845 19.58 -16.67 19.16
CA LEU A 845 19.78 -17.68 20.21
C LEU A 845 18.55 -17.86 21.13
N GLY A 846 18.10 -19.11 21.34
CA GLY A 846 17.05 -19.45 22.30
C GLY A 846 15.65 -19.65 21.66
N CYS A 847 15.02 -20.79 21.97
CA CYS A 847 13.74 -21.22 21.39
C CYS A 847 12.48 -20.73 22.16
N GLY A 848 12.63 -20.06 23.31
CA GLY A 848 11.50 -19.55 24.12
C GLY A 848 11.18 -20.40 25.36
N GLN A 849 9.92 -20.40 25.81
CA GLN A 849 9.45 -21.05 27.05
C GLN A 849 8.59 -22.30 26.86
N SER A 850 8.21 -22.65 25.63
CA SER A 850 7.30 -23.79 25.39
C SER A 850 8.06 -25.12 25.52
N PRO A 851 7.60 -26.11 26.31
CA PRO A 851 8.24 -27.43 26.34
C PRO A 851 8.08 -28.20 25.01
N SER A 852 7.25 -27.71 24.09
CA SER A 852 6.88 -28.36 22.83
C SER A 852 7.49 -27.65 21.62
N TYR A 853 8.80 -27.85 21.41
CA TYR A 853 9.48 -27.39 20.21
C TYR A 853 9.41 -28.45 19.12
N ASN A 854 8.98 -28.05 17.93
CA ASN A 854 9.19 -28.84 16.72
C ASN A 854 10.29 -28.16 15.90
N ILE A 855 11.54 -28.54 16.18
CA ILE A 855 12.70 -28.08 15.41
C ILE A 855 12.85 -29.05 14.24
N SER A 856 12.56 -28.58 13.03
CA SER A 856 13.01 -29.25 11.81
C SER A 856 14.52 -29.08 11.70
N GLY A 857 15.27 -29.98 12.35
CA GLY A 857 16.74 -29.93 12.40
C GLY A 857 17.30 -30.01 13.83
N SER A 858 17.26 -31.23 14.41
CA SER A 858 17.92 -31.66 15.65
C SER A 858 17.39 -31.10 16.98
N ASN A 859 16.32 -31.73 17.47
CA ASN A 859 16.15 -32.32 18.81
C ASN A 859 14.65 -32.31 19.16
N THR A 860 13.95 -33.43 18.95
CA THR A 860 12.50 -33.54 19.17
C THR A 860 12.20 -34.29 20.46
N SER A 861 11.36 -33.72 21.34
CA SER A 861 10.73 -34.53 22.39
C SER A 861 9.64 -35.41 21.77
N LEU A 862 9.82 -36.73 21.82
CA LEU A 862 8.85 -37.73 21.38
C LEU A 862 8.56 -38.63 22.59
N ASP A 863 7.30 -38.74 23.02
CA ASP A 863 6.81 -39.60 24.11
C ASP A 863 7.79 -39.81 25.29
N GLY A 864 7.96 -38.76 26.11
CA GLY A 864 8.62 -38.89 27.42
C GLY A 864 10.16 -38.80 27.41
N GLY A 865 10.79 -38.43 26.29
CA GLY A 865 12.24 -38.15 26.24
C GLY A 865 12.65 -37.24 25.08
N VAL A 866 13.82 -36.59 25.20
CA VAL A 866 14.39 -35.71 24.16
C VAL A 866 15.18 -36.55 23.15
N LEU A 867 14.65 -36.80 21.95
CA LEU A 867 15.42 -37.36 20.84
C LEU A 867 16.44 -36.30 20.37
N GLY A 868 17.73 -36.59 20.45
CA GLY A 868 18.79 -35.71 19.99
C GLY A 868 19.74 -36.36 18.99
N ALA A 869 20.33 -35.56 18.11
CA ALA A 869 21.45 -35.96 17.26
C ALA A 869 22.71 -35.20 17.70
N VAL A 870 23.77 -35.91 18.05
CA VAL A 870 25.05 -35.33 18.48
C VAL A 870 26.20 -35.81 17.61
N ASN A 871 27.14 -34.89 17.36
CA ASN A 871 28.38 -35.00 16.59
C ASN A 871 28.70 -36.38 15.96
N GLY A 872 28.87 -36.41 14.64
CA GLY A 872 29.43 -37.57 13.94
C GLY A 872 28.47 -38.72 13.65
N GLY A 873 27.16 -38.50 13.69
CA GLY A 873 26.15 -39.47 13.24
C GLY A 873 25.45 -40.25 14.36
N SER A 874 25.53 -39.78 15.61
CA SER A 874 24.82 -40.41 16.73
C SER A 874 23.45 -39.79 16.94
N MET A 875 22.40 -40.61 17.11
CA MET A 875 21.02 -40.18 17.32
C MET A 875 20.32 -41.04 18.38
N GLY A 876 19.56 -40.43 19.30
CA GLY A 876 18.88 -41.17 20.37
C GLY A 876 18.19 -40.30 21.41
N TYR A 877 17.42 -40.90 22.30
CA TYR A 877 16.83 -40.23 23.45
C TYR A 877 17.92 -39.86 24.46
N LEU A 878 18.14 -38.57 24.67
CA LEU A 878 19.12 -38.04 25.61
C LEU A 878 18.80 -38.46 27.05
N MET A 879 19.86 -38.77 27.79
CA MET A 879 19.80 -39.15 29.19
C MET A 879 19.51 -37.92 30.07
N PRO A 880 18.53 -38.00 30.99
CA PRO A 880 18.31 -36.92 31.96
C PRO A 880 19.57 -36.64 32.77
N THR A 881 19.76 -35.40 33.21
CA THR A 881 20.84 -35.07 34.15
C THR A 881 20.61 -35.79 35.49
N PRO A 882 21.68 -36.32 36.13
CA PRO A 882 21.57 -36.93 37.45
C PRO A 882 21.23 -35.88 38.51
N ALA A 883 20.61 -36.34 39.62
CA ALA A 883 20.37 -35.50 40.80
C ALA A 883 21.67 -35.12 41.51
N ALA A 884 21.59 -34.30 42.56
CA ALA A 884 22.74 -34.02 43.42
C ALA A 884 23.32 -35.30 44.04
N PRO A 885 24.63 -35.37 44.34
CA PRO A 885 25.18 -36.43 45.17
C PRO A 885 24.33 -36.64 46.43
N ALA A 886 24.02 -37.89 46.75
CA ALA A 886 23.19 -38.25 47.90
C ALA A 886 23.84 -37.83 49.24
N SER A 887 25.18 -37.78 49.27
CA SER A 887 25.94 -37.18 50.36
C SER A 887 27.38 -36.87 49.93
N CYS A 888 28.01 -35.90 50.62
CA CYS A 888 29.45 -35.63 50.57
C CYS A 888 29.96 -35.58 52.01
N VAL A 889 30.79 -36.54 52.41
CA VAL A 889 31.23 -36.70 53.79
C VAL A 889 32.73 -36.52 53.87
N VAL A 890 33.19 -35.63 54.76
CA VAL A 890 34.62 -35.42 55.03
C VAL A 890 35.13 -36.47 56.01
N SER A 891 36.30 -37.03 55.73
CA SER A 891 37.05 -37.93 56.62
C SER A 891 38.53 -37.54 56.66
N SER A 892 39.28 -38.06 57.62
CA SER A 892 40.73 -37.84 57.72
C SER A 892 41.52 -38.72 56.74
N GLY A 893 42.68 -38.26 56.27
CA GLY A 893 43.67 -39.11 55.56
C GLY A 893 43.84 -38.86 54.06
N GLY A 894 43.53 -37.66 53.57
CA GLY A 894 43.66 -37.28 52.15
C GLY A 894 44.33 -35.93 51.97
N SER A 895 44.22 -35.31 50.80
CA SER A 895 44.78 -33.99 50.54
C SER A 895 43.79 -33.04 49.87
N VAL A 896 42.49 -33.25 50.03
CA VAL A 896 41.46 -32.35 49.48
C VAL A 896 41.68 -30.92 50.03
N PRO A 897 41.71 -29.88 49.17
CA PRO A 897 42.03 -28.51 49.59
C PRO A 897 41.11 -28.01 50.69
N VAL A 898 41.63 -27.17 51.60
CA VAL A 898 40.86 -26.53 52.67
C VAL A 898 39.91 -25.48 52.10
N GLY A 899 38.64 -25.53 52.48
CA GLY A 899 37.60 -24.58 52.04
C GLY A 899 36.25 -25.24 51.80
N THR A 900 35.31 -24.48 51.24
CA THR A 900 34.03 -25.03 50.77
C THR A 900 34.22 -25.64 49.38
N ILE A 901 33.99 -26.94 49.27
CA ILE A 901 34.19 -27.73 48.07
C ILE A 901 32.84 -28.23 47.55
N ASN A 902 32.56 -27.99 46.26
CA ASN A 902 31.34 -28.42 45.58
C ASN A 902 31.63 -29.62 44.67
N TYR A 903 30.90 -30.72 44.88
CA TYR A 903 30.95 -31.91 44.04
C TYR A 903 29.70 -32.03 43.17
N PHE A 904 29.90 -32.21 41.88
CA PHE A 904 28.88 -32.44 40.87
C PHE A 904 29.07 -33.83 40.27
N ILE A 905 28.04 -34.37 39.64
CA ILE A 905 28.15 -35.64 38.93
C ILE A 905 27.55 -35.56 37.53
N VAL A 906 28.05 -36.39 36.63
CA VAL A 906 27.43 -36.68 35.34
C VAL A 906 27.17 -38.18 35.25
N ALA A 907 26.11 -38.56 34.53
CA ALA A 907 25.88 -39.94 34.16
C ALA A 907 26.52 -40.21 32.79
N THR A 908 26.99 -41.43 32.58
CA THR A 908 27.58 -41.85 31.31
C THR A 908 26.79 -42.98 30.68
N ASP A 909 26.71 -42.98 29.35
CA ASP A 909 26.11 -44.06 28.57
C ASP A 909 27.20 -45.02 28.03
N ARG A 910 26.82 -45.89 27.08
CA ARG A 910 27.72 -46.88 26.46
C ARG A 910 28.63 -46.28 25.37
N SER A 911 28.49 -44.99 25.07
CA SER A 911 29.35 -44.32 24.11
C SER A 911 30.76 -44.15 24.69
N PRO A 912 31.81 -44.16 23.84
CA PRO A 912 33.15 -43.83 24.29
C PRO A 912 33.19 -42.43 24.89
N ILE A 913 33.83 -42.32 26.06
CA ILE A 913 33.99 -41.05 26.75
C ILE A 913 35.08 -40.23 26.07
N SER A 914 34.74 -39.00 25.70
CA SER A 914 35.67 -37.99 25.20
C SER A 914 35.34 -36.66 25.86
N PHE A 915 36.34 -35.81 26.05
CA PHE A 915 36.19 -34.44 26.53
C PHE A 915 36.44 -33.38 25.45
N SER A 916 36.91 -33.81 24.27
CA SER A 916 37.21 -32.91 23.15
C SER A 916 36.93 -33.60 21.81
N PRO A 917 35.72 -33.45 21.24
CA PRO A 917 34.52 -32.87 21.85
C PRO A 917 33.96 -33.80 22.95
N PHE A 918 33.11 -33.26 23.83
CA PHE A 918 32.41 -34.07 24.84
C PHE A 918 31.58 -35.17 24.17
N ALA A 919 31.66 -36.41 24.69
CA ALA A 919 30.89 -37.55 24.21
C ALA A 919 30.54 -38.52 25.36
N GLY A 920 29.34 -39.11 25.29
CA GLY A 920 28.89 -40.19 26.17
C GLY A 920 28.56 -39.79 27.61
N MET A 921 28.35 -38.49 27.88
CA MET A 921 28.09 -37.97 29.22
C MET A 921 26.97 -36.93 29.26
N THR A 922 26.26 -36.86 30.38
CA THR A 922 25.26 -35.80 30.65
C THR A 922 25.93 -34.46 30.97
N LEU A 923 25.12 -33.39 31.05
CA LEU A 923 25.52 -32.18 31.78
C LEU A 923 25.71 -32.47 33.28
N LEU A 924 26.39 -31.56 33.98
CA LEU A 924 26.51 -31.60 35.44
C LEU A 924 25.12 -31.58 36.10
N GLY A 925 24.87 -32.53 37.00
CA GLY A 925 23.77 -32.44 37.96
C GLY A 925 24.04 -31.37 39.03
N PRO A 926 23.06 -31.05 39.89
CA PRO A 926 23.27 -30.11 41.00
C PRO A 926 24.40 -30.54 41.94
N SER A 927 25.05 -29.59 42.63
CA SER A 927 26.17 -29.91 43.53
C SER A 927 25.73 -30.37 44.92
N CYS A 928 26.63 -31.10 45.58
CA CYS A 928 26.65 -31.27 47.02
C CYS A 928 27.92 -30.59 47.59
N SER A 929 27.74 -29.75 48.61
CA SER A 929 28.81 -28.91 49.19
C SER A 929 29.31 -29.47 50.52
N VAL A 930 30.62 -29.38 50.77
CA VAL A 930 31.23 -29.77 52.04
C VAL A 930 32.37 -28.84 52.42
N SER A 931 32.68 -28.70 53.72
CA SER A 931 33.79 -27.88 54.19
C SER A 931 34.93 -28.75 54.74
N THR A 932 36.12 -28.61 54.16
CA THR A 932 37.38 -29.21 54.62
C THR A 932 38.18 -28.17 55.40
N THR A 933 38.77 -28.57 56.53
CA THR A 933 39.40 -27.68 57.52
C THR A 933 40.88 -28.01 57.79
N GLY A 934 41.34 -29.23 57.46
CA GLY A 934 42.62 -29.74 57.95
C GLY A 934 43.72 -29.96 56.91
N GLY A 935 43.45 -29.81 55.60
CA GLY A 935 44.39 -30.11 54.50
C GLY A 935 44.80 -31.59 54.38
N ASN A 936 44.55 -32.39 55.42
CA ASN A 936 44.73 -33.83 55.50
C ASN A 936 43.36 -34.57 55.51
N GLN A 937 42.52 -34.29 54.53
CA GLN A 937 41.14 -34.79 54.49
C GLN A 937 40.78 -35.40 53.14
N THR A 938 39.90 -36.40 53.17
CA THR A 938 39.23 -37.01 52.02
C THR A 938 37.78 -36.55 51.97
N VAL A 939 37.15 -36.64 50.80
CA VAL A 939 35.70 -36.49 50.66
C VAL A 939 35.10 -37.72 49.99
N THR A 940 34.20 -38.40 50.70
CA THR A 940 33.40 -39.49 50.13
C THR A 940 32.13 -38.91 49.51
N VAL A 941 32.04 -38.99 48.18
CA VAL A 941 30.88 -38.61 47.38
C VAL A 941 30.03 -39.86 47.12
N THR A 942 28.79 -39.86 47.61
CA THR A 942 27.83 -40.93 47.36
C THR A 942 26.91 -40.52 46.21
N ARG A 943 26.82 -41.35 45.16
CA ARG A 943 25.93 -41.04 44.02
C ARG A 943 24.45 -41.14 44.40
N PRO A 944 23.56 -40.37 43.76
CA PRO A 944 22.12 -40.60 43.84
C PRO A 944 21.73 -41.81 42.96
N ALA A 945 20.42 -42.10 42.92
CA ALA A 945 19.88 -42.95 41.86
C ALA A 945 20.28 -42.37 40.49
N LEU A 946 20.95 -43.17 39.66
CA LEU A 946 21.35 -42.74 38.33
C LEU A 946 20.14 -42.77 37.38
N PRO A 947 20.09 -41.87 36.38
CA PRO A 947 19.08 -41.89 35.33
C PRO A 947 18.99 -43.27 34.65
N PRO A 948 17.78 -43.70 34.23
CA PRO A 948 17.63 -44.93 33.46
C PRO A 948 18.54 -44.94 32.22
N GLY A 949 19.21 -46.08 31.98
CA GLY A 949 20.16 -46.24 30.86
C GLY A 949 21.62 -45.88 31.18
N ALA A 950 21.90 -45.25 32.33
CA ALA A 950 23.27 -44.98 32.76
C ALA A 950 24.06 -46.26 33.02
N VAL A 951 25.28 -46.36 32.47
CA VAL A 951 26.21 -47.47 32.72
C VAL A 951 27.38 -47.09 33.62
N GLY A 952 27.59 -45.78 33.81
CA GLY A 952 28.58 -45.23 34.71
C GLY A 952 28.29 -43.79 35.10
N TRP A 953 29.24 -43.19 35.82
CA TRP A 953 29.19 -41.80 36.27
C TRP A 953 30.59 -41.24 36.51
N LEU A 954 30.73 -39.93 36.43
CA LEU A 954 31.97 -39.19 36.70
C LEU A 954 31.68 -38.05 37.69
N VAL A 955 32.72 -37.57 38.37
CA VAL A 955 32.61 -36.58 39.46
C VAL A 955 33.38 -35.31 39.09
N TRP A 956 32.75 -34.15 39.21
CA TRP A 956 33.41 -32.85 39.08
C TRP A 956 33.56 -32.20 40.45
N ARG A 957 34.71 -31.55 40.66
CA ARG A 957 34.99 -30.72 41.82
C ARG A 957 35.18 -29.28 41.37
N GLY A 958 34.21 -28.43 41.66
CA GLY A 958 34.16 -27.08 41.08
C GLY A 958 34.10 -27.16 39.55
N GLY A 959 35.06 -26.53 38.86
CA GLY A 959 35.11 -26.45 37.40
C GLY A 959 35.85 -27.58 36.67
N ALA A 960 36.45 -28.53 37.39
CA ALA A 960 37.27 -29.60 36.79
C ALA A 960 36.85 -31.00 37.28
N GLU A 961 37.08 -32.02 36.46
CA GLU A 961 36.87 -33.43 36.86
C GLU A 961 37.75 -33.76 38.08
N ALA A 962 37.16 -34.42 39.08
CA ALA A 962 37.85 -34.89 40.26
C ALA A 962 38.85 -35.98 39.88
N GLN A 963 40.01 -36.02 40.53
CA GLN A 963 41.05 -36.97 40.18
C GLN A 963 40.63 -38.40 40.54
N MET A 964 40.62 -39.27 39.54
CA MET A 964 40.17 -40.67 39.66
C MET A 964 41.37 -41.62 39.91
N PRO A 965 41.22 -42.71 40.69
CA PRO A 965 42.32 -43.64 40.99
C PRO A 965 42.93 -44.36 39.78
N ALA A 966 42.17 -44.54 38.69
CA ALA A 966 42.62 -45.23 37.49
C ALA A 966 43.21 -44.25 36.45
N SER A 967 42.40 -43.29 36.01
CA SER A 967 42.75 -42.20 35.11
C SER A 967 41.52 -41.32 34.91
N CYS A 968 41.70 -40.07 34.47
CA CYS A 968 40.57 -39.21 34.15
C CYS A 968 39.84 -39.63 32.88
N GLY A 969 38.53 -39.36 32.85
CA GLY A 969 37.65 -39.88 31.82
C GLY A 969 37.27 -41.34 31.95
N THR A 970 37.65 -42.00 33.04
CA THR A 970 37.26 -43.39 33.28
C THR A 970 36.00 -43.41 34.14
N PRO A 971 34.82 -43.75 33.59
CA PRO A 971 33.58 -43.74 34.35
C PRO A 971 33.64 -44.72 35.52
N ILE A 972 33.15 -44.27 36.67
CA ILE A 972 32.85 -45.15 37.78
C ILE A 972 31.70 -46.06 37.33
N PRO A 973 31.83 -47.39 37.42
CA PRO A 973 30.75 -48.29 37.04
C PRO A 973 29.46 -47.97 37.81
N ALA A 974 28.29 -48.06 37.15
CA ALA A 974 27.01 -47.82 37.81
C ALA A 974 26.78 -48.74 39.02
N SER A 975 27.43 -49.90 39.12
CA SER A 975 27.38 -50.77 40.31
C SER A 975 28.07 -50.19 41.54
N THR A 976 29.01 -49.25 41.38
CA THR A 976 29.74 -48.61 42.47
C THR A 976 28.99 -47.38 42.96
N THR A 977 28.73 -47.28 44.26
CA THR A 977 27.86 -46.25 44.85
C THR A 977 28.61 -45.06 45.44
N THR A 978 29.92 -45.19 45.67
CA THR A 978 30.73 -44.16 46.32
C THR A 978 32.02 -43.92 45.56
N PHE A 979 32.48 -42.66 45.62
CA PHE A 979 33.77 -42.19 45.15
C PHE A 979 34.48 -41.49 46.31
N ILE A 980 35.77 -41.72 46.50
CA ILE A 980 36.56 -41.06 47.55
C ILE A 980 37.58 -40.16 46.87
N ASP A 981 37.37 -38.84 46.95
CA ASP A 981 38.39 -37.87 46.57
C ASP A 981 39.46 -37.79 47.67
N THR A 982 40.71 -38.03 47.30
CA THR A 982 41.86 -38.00 48.20
C THR A 982 42.91 -36.98 47.76
N PHE A 983 42.69 -36.26 46.65
CA PHE A 983 43.73 -35.51 45.96
C PHE A 983 43.59 -33.98 46.14
N SER A 984 44.73 -33.28 46.14
CA SER A 984 44.78 -31.81 46.20
C SER A 984 44.49 -31.10 44.88
N PHE A 985 44.39 -31.85 43.77
CA PHE A 985 44.19 -31.33 42.41
C PHE A 985 43.15 -32.17 41.66
N GLY A 986 42.49 -31.57 40.68
CA GLY A 986 41.63 -32.28 39.71
C GLY A 986 42.42 -32.51 38.42
N CYS A 987 41.88 -33.24 37.47
CA CYS A 987 42.61 -33.56 36.24
C CYS A 987 42.31 -32.65 35.05
N GLY A 988 41.66 -31.51 35.30
CA GLY A 988 41.64 -30.38 34.36
C GLY A 988 40.68 -30.49 33.18
N ALA A 989 39.91 -31.58 33.03
CA ALA A 989 38.82 -31.62 32.06
C ALA A 989 37.72 -30.63 32.48
N SER A 990 37.35 -29.71 31.58
CA SER A 990 36.27 -28.76 31.83
C SER A 990 34.93 -29.47 31.99
N ALA A 991 33.98 -28.84 32.67
CA ALA A 991 32.62 -29.33 32.76
C ALA A 991 32.01 -29.55 31.37
N PRO A 992 31.19 -30.59 31.16
CA PRO A 992 30.53 -30.82 29.88
C PRO A 992 29.61 -29.64 29.54
N SER A 993 29.81 -29.03 28.38
CA SER A 993 28.96 -27.94 27.88
C SER A 993 27.71 -28.44 27.16
N THR A 994 27.64 -29.74 26.87
CA THR A 994 26.56 -30.37 26.09
C THR A 994 26.25 -31.76 26.61
N ASN A 995 24.96 -32.11 26.70
CA ASN A 995 24.52 -33.47 26.99
C ASN A 995 24.68 -34.35 25.73
N THR A 996 25.45 -35.43 25.85
CA THR A 996 25.76 -36.35 24.76
C THR A 996 25.55 -37.83 25.14
N ALA A 997 24.99 -38.07 26.32
CA ALA A 997 24.62 -39.41 26.77
C ALA A 997 23.18 -39.73 26.34
N PHE A 998 22.94 -40.96 25.92
CA PHE A 998 21.63 -41.45 25.50
C PHE A 998 21.08 -42.50 26.48
N VAL A 999 19.78 -42.42 26.79
CA VAL A 999 19.00 -43.54 27.34
C VAL A 999 18.87 -44.65 26.29
N SER A 1000 18.67 -44.25 25.02
CA SER A 1000 18.47 -45.16 23.90
C SER A 1000 18.87 -44.49 22.59
N GLY A 1001 19.87 -44.98 21.85
CA GLY A 1001 20.30 -44.38 20.59
C GLY A 1001 21.16 -45.28 19.70
N ILE A 1002 21.44 -44.81 18.49
CA ILE A 1002 22.40 -45.35 17.53
C ILE A 1002 23.61 -44.41 17.50
N ASN A 1003 24.83 -44.92 17.56
CA ASN A 1003 26.07 -44.16 17.38
C ASN A 1003 27.07 -44.91 16.48
N SER A 1004 28.29 -44.38 16.36
CA SER A 1004 29.37 -45.01 15.60
C SER A 1004 29.82 -46.39 16.11
N GLN A 1005 29.30 -46.83 17.26
CA GLN A 1005 29.52 -48.15 17.89
C GLN A 1005 28.27 -49.05 17.82
N GLY A 1006 27.20 -48.63 17.13
CA GLY A 1006 25.96 -49.40 16.96
C GLY A 1006 24.81 -48.89 17.84
N ILE A 1007 23.98 -49.79 18.36
CA ILE A 1007 22.77 -49.46 19.15
C ILE A 1007 23.12 -49.52 20.66
N ASN A 1008 22.96 -48.41 21.39
CA ASN A 1008 23.39 -48.23 22.80
C ASN A 1008 22.43 -48.78 23.87
N THR A 1009 21.54 -49.71 23.53
CA THR A 1009 20.28 -49.88 24.29
C THR A 1009 19.62 -51.22 23.97
N GLY A 1010 18.85 -51.76 24.93
CA GLY A 1010 17.99 -52.93 24.75
C GLY A 1010 16.52 -52.59 24.45
N LEU A 1011 16.19 -51.31 24.18
CA LEU A 1011 14.82 -50.80 24.04
C LEU A 1011 14.44 -50.36 22.62
N MET A 1012 15.38 -50.36 21.66
CA MET A 1012 15.03 -50.07 20.26
C MET A 1012 14.34 -51.29 19.65
N THR A 1013 13.04 -51.17 19.36
CA THR A 1013 12.25 -52.23 18.73
C THR A 1013 11.90 -51.88 17.28
N ILE A 1014 11.95 -52.85 16.38
CA ILE A 1014 11.38 -52.74 15.02
C ILE A 1014 10.28 -53.78 14.93
N ASN A 1015 9.03 -53.35 14.68
CA ASN A 1015 7.86 -54.24 14.66
C ASN A 1015 7.70 -55.09 15.94
N GLY A 1016 8.09 -54.56 17.10
CA GLY A 1016 8.01 -55.25 18.39
C GLY A 1016 9.21 -56.13 18.75
N GLU A 1017 10.16 -56.33 17.83
CA GLU A 1017 11.39 -57.11 18.05
C GLU A 1017 12.51 -56.19 18.56
N GLY A 1018 13.10 -56.50 19.71
CA GLY A 1018 14.22 -55.75 20.28
C GLY A 1018 15.52 -56.00 19.51
N LEU A 1019 16.18 -54.94 19.06
CA LEU A 1019 17.52 -55.02 18.47
C LEU A 1019 18.55 -55.25 19.58
N THR A 1020 19.20 -56.42 19.58
CA THR A 1020 20.20 -56.79 20.60
C THR A 1020 21.61 -56.83 20.01
N ALA A 1021 22.61 -56.48 20.82
CA ALA A 1021 24.02 -56.56 20.44
C ALA A 1021 24.57 -58.00 20.31
N ALA A 1022 23.71 -59.02 20.48
CA ALA A 1022 24.05 -60.45 20.41
C ALA A 1022 23.26 -61.11 19.27
N PRO A 1023 23.56 -60.83 17.99
CA PRO A 1023 22.84 -61.40 16.86
C PRO A 1023 22.88 -62.92 16.93
N ARG A 1024 21.73 -63.53 16.62
CA ARG A 1024 21.55 -64.99 16.56
C ARG A 1024 21.75 -65.44 15.13
N ALA A 1025 22.41 -66.58 14.96
CA ALA A 1025 22.58 -67.21 13.67
C ALA A 1025 22.54 -68.73 13.82
N GLU A 1026 22.40 -69.40 12.69
CA GLU A 1026 22.49 -70.85 12.58
C GLU A 1026 23.65 -71.25 11.67
N GLN A 1027 24.38 -72.30 12.04
CA GLN A 1027 25.34 -72.97 11.17
C GLN A 1027 24.75 -74.34 10.81
N ASN A 1028 24.49 -74.53 9.53
CA ASN A 1028 24.02 -75.79 8.98
C ASN A 1028 25.20 -76.62 8.48
N VAL A 1029 25.25 -77.90 8.83
CA VAL A 1029 26.27 -78.85 8.39
C VAL A 1029 25.61 -80.16 7.99
N PHE A 1030 25.77 -80.54 6.73
CA PHE A 1030 25.26 -81.81 6.23
C PHE A 1030 26.31 -82.91 6.39
N LEU A 1031 25.89 -84.05 6.94
CA LEU A 1031 26.66 -85.26 7.13
C LEU A 1031 26.14 -86.33 6.15
N PRO A 1032 26.70 -86.42 4.93
CA PRO A 1032 26.23 -87.35 3.90
C PRO A 1032 26.56 -88.80 4.23
N GLY A 1033 25.71 -89.71 3.75
CA GLY A 1033 25.90 -91.15 3.87
C GLY A 1033 25.61 -91.68 5.28
N ALA A 1034 25.92 -92.96 5.49
CA ALA A 1034 25.69 -93.62 6.77
C ALA A 1034 26.68 -93.11 7.83
N LEU A 1035 26.20 -92.76 9.02
CA LEU A 1035 26.99 -92.29 10.16
C LEU A 1035 27.67 -93.46 10.90
N THR A 1036 28.25 -94.40 10.16
CA THR A 1036 28.87 -95.66 10.65
C THR A 1036 30.40 -95.60 10.72
N ALA A 1037 30.98 -94.43 10.47
CA ALA A 1037 32.39 -94.12 10.69
C ALA A 1037 32.50 -92.76 11.39
N THR A 1038 33.58 -92.56 12.14
CA THR A 1038 33.87 -91.26 12.74
C THR A 1038 34.60 -90.37 11.75
N TRP A 1039 34.12 -89.15 11.54
CA TRP A 1039 34.74 -88.20 10.63
C TRP A 1039 34.28 -86.76 10.93
N THR A 1040 35.03 -85.78 10.46
CA THR A 1040 34.76 -84.34 10.68
C THR A 1040 33.84 -83.79 9.61
N GLY A 1041 32.66 -83.32 10.00
CA GLY A 1041 31.68 -82.68 9.12
C GLY A 1041 32.08 -81.27 8.71
N ALA A 1042 32.49 -80.45 9.68
CA ALA A 1042 32.95 -79.09 9.44
C ALA A 1042 33.89 -78.62 10.54
N THR A 1043 34.74 -77.64 10.23
CA THR A 1043 35.51 -76.89 11.23
C THR A 1043 35.53 -75.43 10.82
N TRP A 1044 35.31 -74.53 11.78
CA TRP A 1044 35.36 -73.10 11.56
C TRP A 1044 35.99 -72.39 12.75
N THR A 1045 36.69 -71.29 12.50
CA THR A 1045 37.36 -70.50 13.53
C THR A 1045 36.51 -69.27 13.86
N LEU A 1046 36.38 -68.97 15.15
CA LEU A 1046 35.56 -67.87 15.63
C LEU A 1046 36.35 -66.56 15.60
N ASP A 1047 35.89 -65.55 14.85
CA ASP A 1047 36.46 -64.19 14.96
C ASP A 1047 36.02 -63.47 16.25
N ARG A 1048 34.86 -63.85 16.78
CA ARG A 1048 34.28 -63.34 18.04
C ARG A 1048 33.73 -64.48 18.87
N ALA A 1049 33.71 -64.31 20.19
CA ALA A 1049 33.21 -65.33 21.11
C ALA A 1049 31.70 -65.57 20.91
N LEU A 1050 31.27 -66.83 20.99
CA LEU A 1050 29.87 -67.24 20.76
C LEU A 1050 29.34 -68.08 21.92
N THR A 1051 28.03 -68.01 22.17
CA THR A 1051 27.30 -68.97 23.00
C THR A 1051 26.44 -69.85 22.11
N ILE A 1052 26.70 -71.16 22.06
CA ILE A 1052 25.81 -72.13 21.43
C ILE A 1052 24.59 -72.31 22.32
N THR A 1053 23.42 -72.15 21.71
CA THR A 1053 22.13 -72.19 22.39
C THR A 1053 21.34 -73.47 22.11
N ARG A 1054 21.62 -74.16 20.99
CA ARG A 1054 20.96 -75.42 20.61
C ARG A 1054 21.71 -76.13 19.50
N ILE A 1055 21.67 -77.46 19.48
CA ILE A 1055 22.11 -78.29 18.36
C ILE A 1055 20.99 -79.28 18.01
N GLN A 1056 20.57 -79.28 16.74
CA GLN A 1056 19.55 -80.19 16.24
C GLN A 1056 20.13 -81.04 15.13
N VAL A 1057 19.87 -82.35 15.17
CA VAL A 1057 20.34 -83.31 14.18
C VAL A 1057 19.15 -84.04 13.58
N GLN A 1058 18.91 -83.81 12.30
CA GLN A 1058 17.85 -84.44 11.52
C GLN A 1058 18.45 -85.46 10.55
N ALA A 1059 18.37 -86.74 10.88
CA ALA A 1059 18.74 -87.83 9.99
C ALA A 1059 17.60 -88.16 9.03
N LYS A 1060 17.88 -88.23 7.73
CA LYS A 1060 16.89 -88.66 6.72
C LYS A 1060 16.53 -90.13 6.91
N THR A 1061 17.53 -90.97 7.16
CA THR A 1061 17.33 -92.37 7.54
C THR A 1061 17.47 -92.48 9.05
N ALA A 1062 16.39 -92.82 9.74
CA ALA A 1062 16.41 -92.98 11.18
C ALA A 1062 17.18 -94.24 11.60
N PRO A 1063 17.93 -94.20 12.71
CA PRO A 1063 18.57 -95.38 13.27
C PRO A 1063 17.51 -96.38 13.75
N SER A 1064 17.71 -97.68 13.48
CA SER A 1064 16.89 -98.76 14.03
C SER A 1064 17.75 -99.96 14.41
N GLY A 1065 17.40 -100.61 15.52
CA GLY A 1065 18.09 -101.79 16.02
C GLY A 1065 19.56 -101.60 16.41
N CYS A 1066 20.05 -100.36 16.54
CA CYS A 1066 21.45 -100.06 16.84
C CYS A 1066 21.87 -100.49 18.26
N THR A 1067 22.94 -101.28 18.36
CA THR A 1067 23.61 -101.55 19.65
C THR A 1067 24.36 -100.32 20.19
N THR A 1068 24.84 -99.45 19.30
CA THR A 1068 25.41 -98.15 19.64
C THR A 1068 24.94 -97.13 18.61
N ASN A 1069 24.32 -96.07 19.07
CA ASN A 1069 23.84 -94.98 18.22
C ASN A 1069 24.99 -94.06 17.82
N ALA A 1070 24.87 -93.40 16.66
CA ALA A 1070 25.83 -92.38 16.27
C ALA A 1070 25.75 -91.18 17.24
N VAL A 1071 26.88 -90.54 17.51
CA VAL A 1071 26.94 -89.29 18.30
C VAL A 1071 27.57 -88.21 17.46
N VAL A 1072 26.83 -87.12 17.25
CA VAL A 1072 27.36 -85.89 16.65
C VAL A 1072 27.91 -85.01 17.76
N ARG A 1073 29.14 -84.55 17.63
CA ARG A 1073 29.82 -83.69 18.61
C ARG A 1073 30.14 -82.34 17.99
N LEU A 1074 29.89 -81.28 18.74
CA LEU A 1074 30.48 -79.96 18.53
C LEU A 1074 31.50 -79.70 19.63
N THR A 1075 32.73 -79.30 19.31
CA THR A 1075 33.76 -79.03 20.33
C THR A 1075 34.84 -78.08 19.82
N ASP A 1076 35.51 -77.38 20.73
CA ASP A 1076 36.78 -76.67 20.47
C ASP A 1076 38.02 -77.52 20.76
N GLY A 1077 37.83 -78.81 21.03
CA GLY A 1077 38.88 -79.76 21.46
C GLY A 1077 38.96 -79.95 22.98
N THR A 1078 38.33 -79.09 23.77
CA THR A 1078 38.34 -79.19 25.24
C THR A 1078 36.94 -79.23 25.86
N THR A 1079 35.97 -78.53 25.26
CA THR A 1079 34.59 -78.47 25.74
C THR A 1079 33.64 -79.08 24.70
N PRO A 1080 33.13 -80.32 24.89
CA PRO A 1080 32.27 -80.97 23.90
C PRO A 1080 30.78 -80.87 24.23
N VAL A 1081 29.96 -80.68 23.20
CA VAL A 1081 28.50 -80.86 23.22
C VAL A 1081 28.15 -82.03 22.32
N ASN A 1082 27.51 -83.06 22.87
CA ASN A 1082 27.17 -84.30 22.15
C ASN A 1082 25.66 -84.42 21.95
N VAL A 1083 25.25 -84.78 20.74
CA VAL A 1083 23.87 -85.13 20.40
C VAL A 1083 23.84 -86.56 19.86
N THR A 1084 23.23 -87.47 20.62
CA THR A 1084 23.04 -88.86 20.20
C THR A 1084 21.93 -88.94 19.16
N VAL A 1085 22.21 -89.58 18.03
CA VAL A 1085 21.26 -89.83 16.94
C VAL A 1085 20.57 -91.15 17.23
N SER A 1086 19.46 -91.11 17.95
CA SER A 1086 18.63 -92.27 18.31
C SER A 1086 17.27 -92.30 17.61
N ALA A 1087 16.92 -91.26 16.86
CA ALA A 1087 15.72 -91.16 16.05
C ALA A 1087 15.97 -90.33 14.79
N ALA A 1088 14.94 -90.13 13.96
CA ALA A 1088 15.02 -89.25 12.80
C ALA A 1088 15.34 -87.79 13.19
N ALA A 1089 14.77 -87.29 14.28
CA ALA A 1089 14.99 -85.95 14.81
C ALA A 1089 15.60 -86.04 16.22
N ASN A 1090 16.68 -85.31 16.46
CA ASN A 1090 17.41 -85.32 17.74
C ASN A 1090 17.79 -83.88 18.10
N ASP A 1091 17.79 -83.56 19.39
CA ASP A 1091 17.91 -82.19 19.87
C ASP A 1091 18.68 -82.16 21.18
N SER A 1092 19.63 -81.24 21.32
CA SER A 1092 20.34 -81.02 22.59
C SER A 1092 19.44 -80.43 23.68
N GLY A 1093 18.29 -79.86 23.31
CA GLY A 1093 17.55 -78.92 24.13
C GLY A 1093 18.26 -77.56 24.21
N ALA A 1094 17.68 -76.64 24.99
CA ALA A 1094 18.31 -75.35 25.25
C ALA A 1094 19.59 -75.54 26.08
N ILE A 1095 20.71 -75.05 25.55
CA ILE A 1095 22.03 -75.13 26.19
C ILE A 1095 22.66 -73.72 26.26
N ALA A 1096 23.74 -73.58 27.02
CA ALA A 1096 24.51 -72.34 27.10
C ALA A 1096 26.01 -72.67 27.09
N GLN A 1097 26.49 -73.18 25.96
CA GLN A 1097 27.89 -73.54 25.80
C GLN A 1097 28.67 -72.37 25.21
N ASN A 1098 29.61 -71.81 25.97
CA ASN A 1098 30.44 -70.69 25.53
C ASN A 1098 31.73 -71.20 24.86
N TYR A 1099 32.09 -70.54 23.76
CA TYR A 1099 33.38 -70.70 23.10
C TYR A 1099 34.03 -69.33 22.89
N ALA A 1100 35.34 -69.24 23.11
CA ALA A 1100 36.08 -67.99 23.04
C ALA A 1100 36.35 -67.53 21.60
N ALA A 1101 36.63 -66.24 21.42
CA ALA A 1101 37.16 -65.73 20.16
C ALA A 1101 38.51 -66.41 19.86
N GLY A 1102 38.75 -66.72 18.59
CA GLY A 1102 39.91 -67.48 18.10
C GLY A 1102 39.78 -69.00 18.22
N ALA A 1103 38.76 -69.54 18.89
CA ALA A 1103 38.58 -70.98 19.01
C ALA A 1103 38.20 -71.62 17.65
N SER A 1104 38.80 -72.76 17.31
CA SER A 1104 38.40 -73.58 16.17
C SER A 1104 37.36 -74.59 16.60
N ILE A 1105 36.11 -74.38 16.19
CA ILE A 1105 34.99 -75.25 16.52
C ILE A 1105 34.85 -76.30 15.44
N THR A 1106 34.84 -77.57 15.86
CA THR A 1106 34.71 -78.73 14.99
C THR A 1106 33.39 -79.44 15.28
N LEU A 1107 32.63 -79.71 14.21
CA LEU A 1107 31.49 -80.61 14.22
C LEU A 1107 31.89 -81.95 13.59
N SER A 1108 31.70 -83.06 14.30
CA SER A 1108 32.08 -84.40 13.84
C SER A 1108 31.06 -85.47 14.20
N VAL A 1109 31.06 -86.57 13.44
CA VAL A 1109 30.53 -87.85 13.92
C VAL A 1109 31.59 -88.42 14.86
N GLN A 1110 31.38 -88.27 16.16
CA GLN A 1110 32.34 -88.67 17.18
C GLN A 1110 32.22 -90.15 17.54
N THR A 1111 31.01 -90.69 17.50
CA THR A 1111 30.75 -92.12 17.71
C THR A 1111 30.02 -92.62 16.48
N ALA A 1112 30.58 -93.63 15.83
CA ALA A 1112 29.96 -94.31 14.71
C ALA A 1112 28.79 -95.19 15.19
N ALA A 1113 27.69 -95.20 14.45
CA ALA A 1113 26.61 -96.15 14.70
C ALA A 1113 27.07 -97.58 14.37
N THR A 1114 26.83 -98.53 15.26
CA THR A 1114 27.23 -99.93 15.08
C THR A 1114 26.15 -100.92 15.52
N GLY A 1115 26.11 -102.07 14.85
CA GLY A 1115 25.12 -103.12 15.11
C GLY A 1115 23.68 -102.68 14.84
N CYS A 1116 23.46 -101.78 13.87
CA CYS A 1116 22.15 -101.30 13.47
C CYS A 1116 21.53 -102.22 12.41
N THR A 1117 20.21 -102.45 12.50
CA THR A 1117 19.45 -103.03 11.38
C THR A 1117 19.24 -101.98 10.29
N THR A 1118 19.06 -100.72 10.67
CA THR A 1118 19.10 -99.56 9.77
C THR A 1118 20.05 -98.52 10.34
N SER A 1119 21.14 -98.25 9.64
CA SER A 1119 22.12 -97.25 10.08
C SER A 1119 21.58 -95.83 9.85
N PRO A 1120 21.77 -94.89 10.78
CA PRO A 1120 21.39 -93.50 10.56
C PRO A 1120 22.22 -92.92 9.42
N ALA A 1121 21.59 -92.21 8.49
CA ALA A 1121 22.26 -91.68 7.30
C ALA A 1121 21.68 -90.32 6.85
N ASP A 1122 22.51 -89.57 6.11
CA ASP A 1122 22.18 -88.28 5.50
C ASP A 1122 21.59 -87.30 6.52
N ALA A 1123 22.41 -86.90 7.49
CA ALA A 1123 21.95 -86.07 8.60
C ALA A 1123 22.28 -84.59 8.41
N ASN A 1124 21.29 -83.72 8.58
CA ASN A 1124 21.51 -82.28 8.65
C ASN A 1124 21.64 -81.84 10.11
N VAL A 1125 22.69 -81.10 10.43
CA VAL A 1125 22.96 -80.58 11.76
C VAL A 1125 22.81 -79.07 11.75
N VAL A 1126 21.91 -78.56 12.60
CA VAL A 1126 21.67 -77.13 12.78
C VAL A 1126 22.24 -76.72 14.14
N VAL A 1127 23.29 -75.91 14.14
CA VAL A 1127 23.87 -75.33 15.35
C VAL A 1127 23.37 -73.90 15.49
N GLN A 1128 22.55 -73.64 16.51
CA GLN A 1128 22.06 -72.29 16.81
C GLN A 1128 22.97 -71.64 17.84
N TYR A 1129 23.36 -70.39 17.58
CA TYR A 1129 24.23 -69.64 18.47
C TYR A 1129 23.88 -68.16 18.50
N ARG A 1130 24.39 -67.47 19.52
CA ARG A 1130 24.41 -66.01 19.61
C ARG A 1130 25.84 -65.51 19.83
N MET A 1131 26.17 -64.32 19.37
CA MET A 1131 27.41 -63.66 19.79
C MET A 1131 27.37 -63.33 21.29
N GLN A 1132 28.53 -63.40 21.96
CA GLN A 1132 28.68 -63.06 23.39
C GLN A 1132 28.71 -61.55 23.63
#